data_AF-A0A151AVG0-F1
#
_entry.id   AF-A0A151AVG0-F1
#
_cell.length_a   1.000
_cell.length_b   1.000
_cell.length_c   1.000
_cell.angle_alpha   90.00
_cell.angle_beta   90.00
_cell.angle_gamma   90.00
#
_symmetry.space_group_name_H-M   'P 1'
#
loop_
_entity.id
_entity.type
_entity.pdbx_description
1 polymer ?
#
loop_
_entity_poly.entity_id
_entity_poly.type
_entity_poly.pdbx_seq_one_letter_code
_entity_poly.pdbx_strand_id
1 'polypeptide(L)'
;MNELDVRKEEELTQSFELAQNFVNKNYLMDLSHCKVVPVPNEINNLTIRDNIRLFKINKIVYDKNENGIDKLSNVYNALGNVNASLIVIINSDRNNTDMYIGTRLNTRGVNSAKEAIEKSLKGNFPGTEIENLKNSKIENLIKDLMKSEIRESNKIISCVSGIPSLKDDNKDRFVQGIEKFVDAMKGEKFSAIFIADPIKNIDIENIKSGYENLYSRLVPFANTELNFSATDSEAVTEGLTKGVTITVSESLTKTQSHTSGYTKSTSRTDNKSTTKSMPGALGAGGATVGGIMFGPVGVMVGGAMGSGLGSIIGSSTKGESNTYSSTKNNSDTQGTSEQKGNSKSDSIQENKSTTSTVGNSKSLQIKFENKSVIELLEKIDEQLKRIRESENFRMWNCASYFIANDVQTSKVAASTFKALMRGENSAIEKSFINTWDNNNKNNLIEVSKYIEKLNHPLIDLNVNIGMNVPNVTPGSLISGKELAIQFGLPKKSISGVPVIEMAEFGRNIITYDNGYDSEKIKIGKIFHMSSIEDTDVEIDLNSLAMHTFVTGSTGSGKSNTIYKLLNGLNKKNVKFLVIEPAKGEYKEVFGGRKDIYVFGTNPKYCDLLKINPFKFPEDIHVLEHIDRLLEIFNACWPMYAAMPAVLKEAIEMAYEIKGWDLDYSINVNETYIYPTFEDLLETLAVVINNSSYSQEVKSNYSGALITRVKSLTNGLLGRIFNENEIDSKILFDENVIVDLSRIGSVETKSLITGILFIKLQEYRFSNTSSRNSNLKHVTVLEEAHNLLRRTSFDQNQEGTNLQGKSVEMISNSIAEMRTYGEGFIIADQAPNLLDQSVIRNTNTKIILRLPEELDRQTVGKSASLNEDQINEIPKLKTGVAVVYQNNWIQPILCKIDEFKIRIPFVYNRDFKSEIKYNKRMMGYLLKILLNARVTEENKIDLETIDLEKIGDWLKGVQIGKESKYVLEKDLQKLKLEKTMDLWKQENFELLSKITTEFLDKDKLIRFASKSSDFTSWNEKFLLGLRKYVDLNENEEFEKSLMQCLIHQKAADDESFKDFYFKWVENVKIDRGELNDRIFSHGF
;
A
#
# COMPACT_ATOMS: atom_id res chain seq x y z
N MET A 1 80.10 -24.15 -11.44
CA MET A 1 78.70 -23.82 -11.07
C MET A 1 77.85 -23.50 -12.30
N ASN A 2 78.29 -22.62 -13.20
CA ASN A 2 77.49 -22.18 -14.36
C ASN A 2 77.20 -23.23 -15.45
N GLU A 3 77.78 -24.44 -15.41
CA GLU A 3 77.59 -25.49 -16.44
C GLU A 3 76.53 -26.55 -16.07
N LEU A 4 75.80 -26.37 -14.95
CA LEU A 4 74.83 -27.35 -14.44
C LEU A 4 73.38 -26.87 -14.41
N ASP A 5 73.11 -25.59 -14.70
CA ASP A 5 71.72 -25.15 -14.93
C ASP A 5 71.38 -25.28 -16.42
N VAL A 6 70.54 -26.26 -16.76
CA VAL A 6 70.14 -26.57 -18.14
C VAL A 6 69.00 -25.64 -18.61
N ARG A 7 68.51 -24.74 -17.75
CA ARG A 7 67.46 -23.77 -18.08
C ARG A 7 68.09 -22.49 -18.63
N LYS A 8 67.61 -22.02 -19.78
CA LYS A 8 68.09 -20.75 -20.35
C LYS A 8 67.56 -19.58 -19.52
N GLU A 9 68.46 -18.77 -18.99
CA GLU A 9 68.13 -17.55 -18.23
C GLU A 9 67.29 -16.56 -19.06
N GLU A 10 67.50 -16.54 -20.39
CA GLU A 10 66.68 -15.79 -21.35
C GLU A 10 65.22 -16.28 -21.42
N GLU A 11 64.97 -17.59 -21.36
CA GLU A 11 63.60 -18.15 -21.40
C GLU A 11 62.83 -17.86 -20.11
N LEU A 12 63.52 -17.83 -18.96
CA LEU A 12 62.97 -17.35 -17.70
C LEU A 12 62.61 -15.86 -17.79
N THR A 13 63.54 -15.03 -18.23
CA THR A 13 63.33 -13.57 -18.31
C THR A 13 62.17 -13.22 -19.25
N GLN A 14 62.11 -13.82 -20.44
CA GLN A 14 61.01 -13.63 -21.38
C GLN A 14 59.67 -14.14 -20.82
N SER A 15 59.64 -15.33 -20.21
CA SER A 15 58.40 -15.88 -19.63
C SER A 15 57.90 -15.05 -18.45
N PHE A 16 58.82 -14.50 -17.65
CA PHE A 16 58.51 -13.64 -16.51
C PHE A 16 58.03 -12.25 -16.95
N GLU A 17 58.64 -11.63 -17.97
CA GLU A 17 58.15 -10.37 -18.55
C GLU A 17 56.78 -10.53 -19.22
N LEU A 18 56.57 -11.58 -20.01
CA LEU A 18 55.27 -11.89 -20.62
C LEU A 18 54.20 -12.09 -19.55
N ALA A 19 54.48 -12.88 -18.53
CA ALA A 19 53.54 -13.10 -17.44
C ALA A 19 53.31 -11.84 -16.59
N GLN A 20 54.34 -11.02 -16.32
CA GLN A 20 54.12 -9.73 -15.67
C GLN A 20 53.21 -8.80 -16.48
N ASN A 21 53.43 -8.72 -17.80
CA ASN A 21 52.67 -7.84 -18.67
C ASN A 21 51.23 -8.31 -18.90
N PHE A 22 51.00 -9.61 -19.11
CA PHE A 22 49.66 -10.14 -19.41
C PHE A 22 48.86 -10.61 -18.18
N VAL A 23 49.49 -11.15 -17.13
CA VAL A 23 48.78 -11.59 -15.91
C VAL A 23 48.42 -10.40 -15.02
N ASN A 24 49.35 -9.48 -14.75
CA ASN A 24 49.06 -8.25 -13.99
C ASN A 24 48.45 -7.13 -14.84
N LYS A 25 48.34 -7.33 -16.17
CA LYS A 25 47.91 -6.34 -17.18
C LYS A 25 48.61 -4.98 -17.06
N ASN A 26 49.92 -4.98 -16.82
CA ASN A 26 50.70 -3.74 -16.70
C ASN A 26 50.59 -2.86 -17.97
N TYR A 27 50.33 -3.44 -19.15
CA TYR A 27 50.09 -2.70 -20.40
C TYR A 27 48.91 -1.71 -20.33
N LEU A 28 47.97 -1.89 -19.40
CA LEU A 28 46.85 -0.95 -19.18
C LEU A 28 47.31 0.39 -18.58
N MET A 29 48.57 0.52 -18.14
CA MET A 29 49.10 1.74 -17.50
C MET A 29 49.35 2.89 -18.48
N ASP A 30 49.83 2.59 -19.70
CA ASP A 30 50.37 3.58 -20.66
C ASP A 30 49.56 3.68 -21.97
N LEU A 31 48.32 3.20 -22.00
CA LEU A 31 47.48 3.19 -23.21
C LEU A 31 47.22 4.60 -23.80
N SER A 32 47.30 5.66 -23.00
CA SER A 32 47.23 7.04 -23.48
C SER A 32 48.43 7.48 -24.33
N HIS A 33 49.57 6.79 -24.19
CA HIS A 33 50.82 7.04 -24.93
C HIS A 33 50.99 6.13 -26.15
N CYS A 34 50.35 4.95 -26.14
CA CYS A 34 50.30 4.03 -27.29
C CYS A 34 49.52 4.63 -28.48
N LYS A 35 49.74 4.09 -29.68
CA LYS A 35 49.05 4.54 -30.90
C LYS A 35 47.66 3.92 -30.98
N VAL A 36 46.62 4.75 -31.16
CA VAL A 36 45.27 4.25 -31.43
C VAL A 36 45.16 3.83 -32.90
N VAL A 37 44.65 2.63 -33.14
CA VAL A 37 44.45 2.09 -34.49
C VAL A 37 43.25 2.79 -35.14
N PRO A 38 43.34 3.32 -36.37
CA PRO A 38 42.20 3.92 -37.06
C PRO A 38 41.01 2.97 -37.15
N VAL A 39 39.78 3.49 -36.99
CA VAL A 39 38.55 2.68 -36.91
C VAL A 39 38.40 1.73 -38.11
N PRO A 40 38.37 0.39 -37.91
CA PRO A 40 38.17 -0.57 -38.99
C PRO A 40 36.85 -0.35 -39.73
N ASN A 41 36.81 -0.68 -41.02
CA ASN A 41 35.62 -0.54 -41.86
C ASN A 41 34.39 -1.25 -41.28
N GLU A 42 34.57 -2.39 -40.61
CA GLU A 42 33.51 -3.13 -39.93
C GLU A 42 32.80 -2.30 -38.84
N ILE A 43 33.57 -1.59 -38.01
CA ILE A 43 33.05 -0.71 -36.95
C ILE A 43 32.52 0.60 -37.54
N ASN A 44 33.20 1.13 -38.57
CA ASN A 44 32.78 2.38 -39.23
C ASN A 44 31.43 2.23 -39.94
N ASN A 45 31.15 1.05 -40.51
CA ASN A 45 29.89 0.70 -41.17
C ASN A 45 28.70 0.49 -40.21
N LEU A 46 28.93 0.42 -38.89
CA LEU A 46 27.83 0.29 -37.92
C LEU A 46 26.94 1.55 -37.96
N THR A 47 25.63 1.34 -38.09
CA THR A 47 24.64 2.43 -38.09
C THR A 47 23.74 2.36 -36.86
N ILE A 48 23.32 3.51 -36.35
CA ILE A 48 22.35 3.57 -35.25
C ILE A 48 21.04 2.86 -35.62
N ARG A 49 20.63 2.93 -36.88
CA ARG A 49 19.42 2.26 -37.39
C ARG A 49 19.49 0.74 -37.25
N ASP A 50 20.59 0.10 -37.58
CA ASP A 50 20.65 -1.36 -37.71
C ASP A 50 21.37 -2.06 -36.54
N ASN A 51 22.20 -1.33 -35.78
CA ASN A 51 23.14 -1.90 -34.82
C ASN A 51 22.99 -1.41 -33.37
N ILE A 52 22.30 -0.29 -33.11
CA ILE A 52 22.22 0.31 -31.75
C ILE A 52 20.76 0.52 -31.32
N ARG A 53 20.44 0.18 -30.07
CA ARG A 53 19.16 0.50 -29.43
C ARG A 53 19.39 0.99 -28.01
N LEU A 54 18.78 2.12 -27.65
CA LEU A 54 18.87 2.72 -26.32
C LEU A 54 17.48 3.01 -25.77
N PHE A 55 17.34 2.80 -24.47
CA PHE A 55 16.20 3.18 -23.66
C PHE A 55 16.61 4.25 -22.66
N LYS A 56 15.79 5.29 -22.48
CA LYS A 56 15.92 6.19 -21.33
C LYS A 56 15.23 5.56 -20.13
N ILE A 57 15.89 5.54 -18.97
CA ILE A 57 15.31 5.09 -17.71
C ILE A 57 14.62 6.29 -17.06
N ASN A 58 13.29 6.22 -16.90
CA ASN A 58 12.48 7.31 -16.33
C ASN A 58 12.09 7.06 -14.87
N LYS A 59 12.06 5.79 -14.43
CA LYS A 59 11.72 5.39 -13.06
C LYS A 59 12.20 3.96 -12.82
N ILE A 60 12.83 3.68 -11.69
CA ILE A 60 13.25 2.32 -11.29
C ILE A 60 12.39 1.87 -10.12
N VAL A 61 11.97 0.59 -10.13
CA VAL A 61 11.24 -0.02 -9.03
C VAL A 61 12.02 -1.24 -8.53
N TYR A 62 12.22 -1.31 -7.21
CA TYR A 62 12.79 -2.46 -6.52
C TYR A 62 11.75 -3.10 -5.62
N ASP A 63 11.77 -4.44 -5.58
CA ASP A 63 11.19 -5.19 -4.47
C ASP A 63 12.15 -5.10 -3.27
N LYS A 64 11.60 -4.78 -2.10
CA LYS A 64 12.34 -4.68 -0.83
C LYS A 64 13.04 -6.00 -0.41
N ASN A 65 12.48 -7.14 -0.79
CA ASN A 65 12.91 -8.46 -0.34
C ASN A 65 13.88 -9.16 -1.30
N GLU A 66 14.20 -8.56 -2.45
CA GLU A 66 15.02 -9.19 -3.49
C GLU A 66 16.34 -8.45 -3.77
N ASN A 67 17.41 -9.20 -4.07
CA ASN A 67 18.70 -8.61 -4.38
C ASN A 67 18.77 -8.08 -5.82
N GLY A 68 18.78 -6.74 -5.96
CA GLY A 68 18.93 -6.05 -7.24
C GLY A 68 20.20 -6.38 -8.04
N ILE A 69 21.31 -6.81 -7.40
CA ILE A 69 22.54 -7.18 -8.14
C ILE A 69 22.36 -8.53 -8.84
N ASP A 70 21.81 -9.52 -8.12
CA ASP A 70 21.55 -10.85 -8.68
C ASP A 70 20.53 -10.76 -9.84
N LYS A 71 19.48 -9.94 -9.66
CA LYS A 71 18.52 -9.58 -10.71
C LYS A 71 19.16 -8.95 -11.94
N LEU A 72 20.10 -8.01 -11.79
CA LEU A 72 20.80 -7.43 -12.95
C LEU A 72 21.72 -8.44 -13.64
N SER A 73 22.34 -9.35 -12.89
CA SER A 73 23.13 -10.45 -13.47
C SER A 73 22.28 -11.32 -14.41
N ASN A 74 21.03 -11.62 -14.05
CA ASN A 74 20.08 -12.31 -14.92
C ASN A 74 19.77 -11.53 -16.21
N VAL A 75 19.52 -10.21 -16.10
CA VAL A 75 19.26 -9.33 -17.26
C VAL A 75 20.45 -9.31 -18.22
N TYR A 76 21.67 -9.24 -17.69
CA TYR A 76 22.87 -9.15 -18.50
C TYR A 76 23.26 -10.49 -19.11
N ASN A 77 23.09 -11.61 -18.40
CA ASN A 77 23.29 -12.95 -18.96
C ASN A 77 22.32 -13.21 -20.13
N ALA A 78 21.05 -12.80 -20.02
CA ALA A 78 20.08 -12.89 -21.11
C ALA A 78 20.50 -12.10 -22.36
N LEU A 79 21.11 -10.92 -22.19
CA LEU A 79 21.69 -10.15 -23.31
C LEU A 79 22.97 -10.78 -23.87
N GLY A 80 23.80 -11.34 -22.99
CA GLY A 80 24.99 -12.11 -23.39
C GLY A 80 24.62 -13.30 -24.27
N ASN A 81 23.49 -13.97 -24.00
CA ASN A 81 23.01 -15.11 -24.77
C ASN A 81 22.67 -14.81 -26.24
N VAL A 82 22.38 -13.55 -26.58
CA VAL A 82 22.21 -13.10 -27.98
C VAL A 82 23.48 -12.48 -28.57
N ASN A 83 24.63 -12.64 -27.88
CA ASN A 83 25.96 -12.11 -28.24
C ASN A 83 25.95 -10.61 -28.58
N ALA A 84 25.16 -9.83 -27.84
CA ALA A 84 25.07 -8.38 -28.00
C ALA A 84 25.74 -7.66 -26.83
N SER A 85 26.38 -6.53 -27.10
CA SER A 85 27.02 -5.69 -26.09
C SER A 85 25.99 -4.98 -25.21
N LEU A 86 26.32 -4.80 -23.94
CA LEU A 86 25.59 -3.96 -23.01
C LEU A 86 26.17 -2.54 -23.04
N ILE A 87 25.30 -1.54 -23.19
CA ILE A 87 25.65 -0.13 -23.12
C ILE A 87 24.84 0.52 -21.98
N VAL A 88 25.52 1.26 -21.11
CA VAL A 88 24.88 2.20 -20.18
C VAL A 88 25.47 3.59 -20.41
N ILE A 89 24.64 4.63 -20.41
CA ILE A 89 25.06 6.03 -20.55
C ILE A 89 24.46 6.83 -19.42
N ILE A 90 25.28 7.65 -18.76
CA ILE A 90 24.86 8.68 -17.81
C ILE A 90 25.24 10.02 -18.43
N ASN A 91 24.33 10.97 -18.46
CA ASN A 91 24.58 12.31 -18.98
C ASN A 91 24.05 13.38 -18.01
N SER A 92 24.95 14.19 -17.46
CA SER A 92 24.62 15.26 -16.50
C SER A 92 24.75 16.63 -17.15
N ASP A 93 23.72 17.46 -17.01
CA ASP A 93 23.71 18.86 -17.47
C ASP A 93 24.06 19.87 -16.36
N ARG A 94 24.66 19.39 -15.26
CA ARG A 94 24.88 20.01 -13.94
C ARG A 94 23.71 19.92 -12.96
N ASN A 95 22.47 20.05 -13.44
CA ASN A 95 21.27 20.09 -12.60
C ASN A 95 20.55 18.74 -12.57
N ASN A 96 20.41 18.13 -13.74
CA ASN A 96 19.71 16.88 -13.99
C ASN A 96 20.67 15.84 -14.57
N THR A 97 20.43 14.57 -14.25
CA THR A 97 21.25 13.44 -14.72
C THR A 97 20.34 12.40 -15.35
N ASP A 98 20.39 12.32 -16.68
CA ASP A 98 19.67 11.30 -17.43
C ASP A 98 20.47 10.00 -17.47
N MET A 99 19.79 8.87 -17.26
CA MET A 99 20.37 7.53 -17.40
C MET A 99 19.72 6.78 -18.57
N TYR A 100 20.56 6.11 -19.35
CA TYR A 100 20.17 5.31 -20.51
C TYR A 100 20.78 3.91 -20.40
N ILE A 101 20.04 2.90 -20.84
CA ILE A 101 20.49 1.52 -20.95
C ILE A 101 20.14 0.98 -22.33
N GLY A 102 20.97 0.13 -22.91
CA GLY A 102 20.74 -0.38 -24.24
C GLY A 102 21.76 -1.39 -24.69
N THR A 103 21.80 -1.59 -26.00
CA THR A 103 22.61 -2.65 -26.61
C THR A 103 23.13 -2.26 -27.98
N ARG A 104 24.31 -2.81 -28.30
CA ARG A 104 24.97 -2.75 -29.59
C ARG A 104 25.15 -4.16 -30.13
N LEU A 105 24.84 -4.39 -31.40
CA LEU A 105 25.13 -5.63 -32.11
C LEU A 105 25.99 -5.33 -33.33
N ASN A 106 27.15 -5.98 -33.44
CA ASN A 106 28.08 -5.75 -34.56
C ASN A 106 27.56 -6.32 -35.89
N THR A 107 26.57 -7.21 -35.85
CA THR A 107 25.81 -7.71 -37.01
C THR A 107 24.46 -6.99 -37.14
N ARG A 108 23.79 -7.15 -38.29
CA ARG A 108 22.40 -6.67 -38.46
C ARG A 108 21.45 -7.48 -37.58
N GLY A 109 20.40 -6.84 -37.08
CA GLY A 109 19.33 -7.53 -36.32
C GLY A 109 19.24 -7.15 -34.84
N VAL A 110 19.73 -5.97 -34.44
CA VAL A 110 19.71 -5.50 -33.03
C VAL A 110 18.33 -5.55 -32.34
N ASN A 111 17.23 -5.66 -33.09
CA ASN A 111 15.88 -5.78 -32.52
C ASN A 111 15.71 -7.01 -31.60
N SER A 112 16.36 -8.14 -31.88
CA SER A 112 16.31 -9.32 -30.99
C SER A 112 17.02 -9.04 -29.66
N ALA A 113 18.16 -8.35 -29.69
CA ALA A 113 18.87 -7.90 -28.50
C ALA A 113 18.10 -6.84 -27.72
N LYS A 114 17.42 -5.92 -28.43
CA LYS A 114 16.50 -4.95 -27.85
C LYS A 114 15.38 -5.64 -27.06
N GLU A 115 14.73 -6.64 -27.65
CA GLU A 115 13.68 -7.39 -26.95
C GLU A 115 14.23 -8.18 -25.77
N ALA A 116 15.43 -8.78 -25.89
CA ALA A 116 16.07 -9.52 -24.81
C ALA A 116 16.33 -8.62 -23.58
N ILE A 117 16.92 -7.43 -23.76
CA ILE A 117 17.15 -6.49 -22.65
C ILE A 117 15.84 -5.90 -22.12
N GLU A 118 14.88 -5.53 -23.00
CA GLU A 118 13.61 -4.93 -22.60
C GLU A 118 12.74 -5.89 -21.76
N LYS A 119 12.57 -7.14 -22.23
CA LYS A 119 11.77 -8.15 -21.54
C LYS A 119 12.45 -8.61 -20.25
N SER A 120 13.76 -8.83 -20.27
CA SER A 120 14.50 -9.27 -19.07
C SER A 120 14.51 -8.19 -17.99
N LEU A 121 14.72 -6.92 -18.36
CA LEU A 121 14.70 -5.81 -17.40
C LEU A 121 13.31 -5.63 -16.79
N LYS A 122 12.24 -5.63 -17.60
CA LYS A 122 10.86 -5.54 -17.11
C LYS A 122 10.43 -6.76 -16.28
N GLY A 123 10.97 -7.94 -16.56
CA GLY A 123 10.69 -9.17 -15.81
C GLY A 123 11.38 -9.22 -14.44
N ASN A 124 12.63 -8.76 -14.34
CA ASN A 124 13.36 -8.73 -13.06
C ASN A 124 13.00 -7.49 -12.22
N PHE A 125 12.75 -6.34 -12.85
CA PHE A 125 12.40 -5.06 -12.23
C PHE A 125 11.01 -4.60 -12.67
N PRO A 126 9.94 -5.36 -12.33
CA PRO A 126 8.57 -4.99 -12.66
C PRO A 126 8.27 -3.57 -12.17
N GLY A 127 7.54 -2.79 -12.97
CA GLY A 127 7.26 -1.39 -12.67
C GLY A 127 8.27 -0.36 -13.16
N THR A 128 9.49 -0.78 -13.53
CA THR A 128 10.52 0.11 -14.09
C THR A 128 10.06 0.70 -15.43
N GLU A 129 10.07 2.02 -15.54
CA GLU A 129 9.62 2.74 -16.74
C GLU A 129 10.81 3.08 -17.63
N ILE A 130 10.79 2.56 -18.86
CA ILE A 130 11.81 2.77 -19.89
C ILE A 130 11.19 3.29 -21.20
N GLU A 131 11.71 4.41 -21.71
CA GLU A 131 11.33 4.97 -23.02
C GLU A 131 12.28 4.44 -24.11
N ASN A 132 11.77 3.66 -25.07
CA ASN A 132 12.52 3.28 -26.26
C ASN A 132 12.79 4.51 -27.16
N LEU A 133 14.05 4.92 -27.30
CA LEU A 133 14.39 6.11 -28.07
C LEU A 133 14.24 5.90 -29.58
N LYS A 134 13.77 6.94 -30.28
CA LYS A 134 13.80 7.01 -31.75
C LYS A 134 15.25 7.18 -32.23
N ASN A 135 15.60 6.61 -33.39
CA ASN A 135 16.96 6.68 -33.95
C ASN A 135 17.53 8.12 -34.00
N SER A 136 16.72 9.11 -34.36
CA SER A 136 17.13 10.52 -34.37
C SER A 136 17.42 11.10 -32.98
N LYS A 137 16.72 10.64 -31.92
CA LYS A 137 17.09 10.99 -30.53
C LYS A 137 18.43 10.36 -30.15
N ILE A 138 18.71 9.12 -30.57
CA ILE A 138 19.98 8.42 -30.31
C ILE A 138 21.13 9.12 -31.05
N GLU A 139 20.94 9.50 -32.31
CA GLU A 139 21.91 10.28 -33.08
C GLU A 139 22.25 11.62 -32.43
N ASN A 140 21.23 12.36 -31.97
CA ASN A 140 21.45 13.64 -31.30
C ASN A 140 22.16 13.44 -29.96
N LEU A 141 21.73 12.47 -29.14
CA LEU A 141 22.40 12.11 -27.89
C LEU A 141 23.89 11.84 -28.12
N ILE A 142 24.24 10.94 -29.04
CA ILE A 142 25.65 10.60 -29.32
C ILE A 142 26.45 11.82 -29.82
N LYS A 143 25.86 12.65 -30.69
CA LYS A 143 26.51 13.90 -31.14
C LYS A 143 26.73 14.88 -29.98
N ASP A 144 25.75 15.06 -29.11
CA ASP A 144 25.83 15.99 -27.96
C ASP A 144 26.80 15.49 -26.86
N LEU A 145 26.92 14.17 -26.70
CA LEU A 145 27.94 13.53 -25.85
C LEU A 145 29.36 13.93 -26.29
N MET A 146 29.63 14.03 -27.59
CA MET A 146 30.99 14.30 -28.12
C MET A 146 31.27 15.78 -28.42
N LYS A 147 30.24 16.57 -28.74
CA LYS A 147 30.37 17.99 -29.15
C LYS A 147 30.77 18.91 -27.99
N SER A 148 31.93 19.55 -28.09
CA SER A 148 32.41 20.56 -27.14
C SER A 148 31.62 21.88 -27.23
N GLU A 149 31.59 22.62 -26.11
CA GLU A 149 31.07 24.00 -26.04
C GLU A 149 32.07 25.03 -26.60
N ILE A 150 33.37 24.69 -26.60
CA ILE A 150 34.44 25.54 -27.13
C ILE A 150 34.69 25.15 -28.59
N ARG A 151 34.54 26.10 -29.51
CA ARG A 151 34.80 25.89 -30.96
C ARG A 151 36.18 25.28 -31.19
N GLU A 152 36.25 24.32 -32.11
CA GLU A 152 37.48 23.63 -32.56
C GLU A 152 38.22 22.76 -31.51
N SER A 153 37.62 22.57 -30.33
CA SER A 153 38.09 21.63 -29.30
C SER A 153 37.27 20.33 -29.30
N ASN A 154 37.92 19.23 -28.95
CA ASN A 154 37.23 17.97 -28.61
C ASN A 154 37.04 17.89 -27.10
N LYS A 155 35.98 17.21 -26.65
CA LYS A 155 35.87 16.83 -25.23
C LYS A 155 36.96 15.84 -24.86
N ILE A 156 37.38 15.87 -23.59
CA ILE A 156 38.43 15.03 -23.04
C ILE A 156 37.82 13.73 -22.52
N ILE A 157 38.50 12.61 -22.78
CA ILE A 157 38.00 11.26 -22.49
C ILE A 157 38.97 10.58 -21.53
N SER A 158 38.48 10.18 -20.35
CA SER A 158 39.23 9.33 -19.40
C SER A 158 38.59 7.95 -19.32
N CYS A 159 39.35 6.88 -19.55
CA CYS A 159 38.91 5.50 -19.41
C CYS A 159 39.33 4.92 -18.06
N VAL A 160 38.41 4.21 -17.40
CA VAL A 160 38.68 3.37 -16.22
C VAL A 160 38.62 1.91 -16.63
N SER A 161 39.68 1.19 -16.27
CA SER A 161 39.83 -0.26 -16.45
C SER A 161 40.08 -0.91 -15.09
N GLY A 162 39.47 -2.05 -14.82
CA GLY A 162 39.67 -2.83 -13.60
C GLY A 162 38.49 -3.74 -13.24
N ILE A 163 38.73 -4.66 -12.30
CA ILE A 163 37.71 -5.61 -11.81
C ILE A 163 36.90 -4.97 -10.67
N PRO A 164 35.57 -4.85 -10.80
CA PRO A 164 34.71 -4.35 -9.74
C PRO A 164 34.52 -5.40 -8.65
N SER A 165 34.42 -4.98 -7.39
CA SER A 165 34.17 -5.88 -6.25
C SER A 165 33.31 -5.18 -5.19
N LEU A 166 32.66 -5.95 -4.31
CA LEU A 166 31.98 -5.42 -3.14
C LEU A 166 33.00 -5.04 -2.07
N LYS A 167 32.72 -3.94 -1.34
CA LYS A 167 33.57 -3.44 -0.24
C LYS A 167 33.33 -4.10 1.11
N ASP A 168 32.24 -4.84 1.24
CA ASP A 168 31.81 -5.57 2.44
C ASP A 168 30.86 -6.68 1.96
N ASP A 169 31.01 -7.89 2.50
CA ASP A 169 30.11 -9.02 2.23
C ASP A 169 28.78 -8.90 3.01
N ASN A 170 28.72 -8.07 4.06
CA ASN A 170 27.47 -7.77 4.76
C ASN A 170 26.55 -6.88 3.93
N LYS A 171 25.49 -7.50 3.39
CA LYS A 171 24.56 -6.91 2.42
C LYS A 171 23.75 -5.70 2.95
N ASP A 172 23.68 -5.53 4.27
CA ASP A 172 22.80 -4.55 4.95
C ASP A 172 23.18 -3.08 4.72
N ARG A 173 24.39 -2.78 4.23
CA ARG A 173 24.84 -1.42 3.94
C ARG A 173 25.58 -1.33 2.60
N PHE A 174 24.83 -1.23 1.52
CA PHE A 174 25.40 -0.95 0.19
C PHE A 174 25.99 0.48 0.13
N VAL A 175 27.33 0.60 0.24
CA VAL A 175 28.07 1.89 0.27
C VAL A 175 28.67 2.29 -1.09
N GLN A 176 28.64 1.39 -2.07
CA GLN A 176 28.99 1.66 -3.47
C GLN A 176 27.72 1.85 -4.31
N GLY A 177 27.82 2.40 -5.53
CA GLY A 177 26.66 2.57 -6.41
C GLY A 177 26.79 3.76 -7.36
N ILE A 178 25.96 3.78 -8.41
CA ILE A 178 25.93 4.87 -9.39
C ILE A 178 25.39 6.16 -8.74
N GLU A 179 24.49 6.07 -7.77
CA GLU A 179 24.02 7.21 -6.98
C GLU A 179 25.16 7.95 -6.28
N LYS A 180 26.18 7.23 -5.78
CA LYS A 180 27.36 7.85 -5.13
C LYS A 180 28.34 8.45 -6.11
N PHE A 181 28.38 7.95 -7.33
CA PHE A 181 29.12 8.57 -8.41
C PHE A 181 28.45 9.89 -8.86
N VAL A 182 27.13 9.89 -9.03
CA VAL A 182 26.35 11.09 -9.41
C VAL A 182 26.35 12.14 -8.29
N ASP A 183 26.19 11.73 -7.02
CA ASP A 183 26.28 12.62 -5.85
C ASP A 183 27.64 13.35 -5.80
N ALA A 184 28.74 12.63 -6.06
CA ALA A 184 30.09 13.17 -6.02
C ALA A 184 30.46 14.07 -7.22
N MET A 185 29.76 13.91 -8.35
CA MET A 185 29.90 14.75 -9.55
C MET A 185 28.83 15.85 -9.64
N LYS A 186 28.10 16.11 -8.55
CA LYS A 186 26.99 17.07 -8.52
C LYS A 186 27.45 18.50 -8.83
N GLY A 187 26.77 19.14 -9.78
CA GLY A 187 27.11 20.48 -10.27
C GLY A 187 28.03 20.49 -11.49
N GLU A 188 28.64 19.35 -11.83
CA GLU A 188 29.51 19.23 -13.00
C GLU A 188 28.76 18.76 -14.25
N LYS A 189 29.25 19.21 -15.42
CA LYS A 189 28.75 18.79 -16.74
C LYS A 189 29.65 17.70 -17.28
N PHE A 190 29.18 16.45 -17.22
CA PHE A 190 29.93 15.28 -17.65
C PHE A 190 29.01 14.25 -18.28
N SER A 191 29.61 13.32 -19.01
CA SER A 191 28.94 12.11 -19.47
C SER A 191 29.79 10.88 -19.14
N ALA A 192 29.17 9.79 -18.76
CA ALA A 192 29.82 8.49 -18.58
C ALA A 192 29.20 7.46 -19.52
N ILE A 193 30.02 6.74 -20.27
CA ILE A 193 29.61 5.67 -21.19
C ILE A 193 30.27 4.38 -20.73
N PHE A 194 29.46 3.38 -20.41
CA PHE A 194 29.89 2.06 -19.99
C PHE A 194 29.63 1.09 -21.14
N ILE A 195 30.68 0.41 -21.60
CA ILE A 195 30.62 -0.55 -22.71
C ILE A 195 31.09 -1.90 -22.19
N ALA A 196 30.27 -2.93 -22.37
CA ALA A 196 30.64 -4.31 -22.09
C ALA A 196 30.29 -5.21 -23.29
N ASP A 197 31.32 -5.76 -23.91
CA ASP A 197 31.23 -6.63 -25.08
C ASP A 197 31.30 -8.11 -24.63
N PRO A 198 30.36 -8.99 -25.04
CA PRO A 198 30.38 -10.39 -24.65
C PRO A 198 31.50 -11.15 -25.38
N ILE A 199 32.24 -11.97 -24.64
CA ILE A 199 33.33 -12.77 -25.19
C ILE A 199 32.79 -14.12 -25.66
N LYS A 200 33.24 -14.61 -26.82
CA LYS A 200 32.81 -15.89 -27.36
C LYS A 200 33.47 -17.03 -26.58
N ASN A 201 32.76 -18.14 -26.40
CA ASN A 201 33.27 -19.30 -25.64
C ASN A 201 34.63 -19.81 -26.16
N ILE A 202 34.86 -19.78 -27.49
CA ILE A 202 36.15 -20.16 -28.07
C ILE A 202 37.29 -19.23 -27.63
N ASP A 203 37.03 -17.93 -27.48
CA ASP A 203 38.01 -16.95 -27.02
C ASP A 203 38.27 -17.11 -25.51
N ILE A 204 37.25 -17.51 -24.73
CA ILE A 204 37.40 -17.85 -23.29
C ILE A 204 38.30 -19.08 -23.11
N GLU A 205 38.08 -20.16 -23.87
CA GLU A 205 38.93 -21.35 -23.83
C GLU A 205 40.36 -21.06 -24.30
N ASN A 206 40.54 -20.19 -25.32
CA ASN A 206 41.87 -19.74 -25.73
C ASN A 206 42.59 -18.95 -24.62
N ILE A 207 41.88 -18.06 -23.90
CA ILE A 207 42.43 -17.30 -22.77
C ILE A 207 42.81 -18.24 -21.63
N LYS A 208 41.94 -19.20 -21.28
CA LYS A 208 42.14 -20.24 -20.26
C LYS A 208 43.37 -21.10 -20.57
N SER A 209 43.46 -21.63 -21.79
CA SER A 209 44.62 -22.40 -22.25
C SER A 209 45.91 -21.56 -22.26
N GLY A 210 45.81 -20.26 -22.56
CA GLY A 210 46.93 -19.31 -22.43
C GLY A 210 47.45 -19.18 -21.00
N TYR A 211 46.57 -19.03 -20.02
CA TYR A 211 46.93 -19.01 -18.60
C TYR A 211 47.51 -20.36 -18.12
N GLU A 212 46.93 -21.49 -18.53
CA GLU A 212 47.42 -22.84 -18.22
C GLU A 212 48.82 -23.11 -18.84
N ASN A 213 49.07 -22.60 -20.05
CA ASN A 213 50.39 -22.68 -20.69
C ASN A 213 51.43 -21.82 -19.98
N LEU A 214 51.07 -20.59 -19.60
CA LEU A 214 51.94 -19.71 -18.79
C LEU A 214 52.27 -20.34 -17.43
N TYR A 215 51.27 -20.92 -16.75
CA TYR A 215 51.47 -21.65 -15.50
C TYR A 215 52.49 -22.79 -15.68
N SER A 216 52.27 -23.63 -16.69
CA SER A 216 53.13 -24.78 -17.00
C SER A 216 54.57 -24.38 -17.33
N ARG A 217 54.79 -23.21 -17.95
CA ARG A 217 56.13 -22.66 -18.22
C ARG A 217 56.80 -22.06 -16.98
N LEU A 218 56.04 -21.52 -16.03
CA LEU A 218 56.56 -20.85 -14.84
C LEU A 218 56.86 -21.82 -13.68
N VAL A 219 56.10 -22.90 -13.53
CA VAL A 219 56.29 -23.91 -12.46
C VAL A 219 57.74 -24.43 -12.33
N PRO A 220 58.48 -24.77 -13.40
CA PRO A 220 59.88 -25.22 -13.33
C PRO A 220 60.89 -24.20 -12.76
N PHE A 221 60.47 -22.94 -12.62
CA PHE A 221 61.26 -21.85 -12.05
C PHE A 221 60.80 -21.45 -10.64
N ALA A 222 59.67 -21.99 -10.15
CA ALA A 222 59.17 -21.74 -8.80
C ALA A 222 60.06 -22.37 -7.72
N ASN A 223 60.56 -23.59 -7.97
CA ASN A 223 61.44 -24.33 -7.06
C ASN A 223 62.65 -24.87 -7.84
N THR A 224 63.84 -24.75 -7.25
CA THR A 224 65.07 -25.41 -7.73
C THR A 224 65.65 -26.24 -6.60
N GLU A 225 65.97 -27.49 -6.86
CA GLU A 225 66.60 -28.39 -5.89
C GLU A 225 67.92 -28.90 -6.47
N LEU A 226 69.04 -28.48 -5.90
CA LEU A 226 70.38 -28.87 -6.31
C LEU A 226 70.93 -29.91 -5.34
N ASN A 227 71.03 -31.15 -5.83
CA ASN A 227 71.55 -32.28 -5.07
C ASN A 227 73.03 -32.49 -5.41
N PHE A 228 73.92 -31.94 -4.58
CA PHE A 228 75.35 -32.22 -4.66
C PHE A 228 75.63 -33.52 -3.92
N SER A 229 76.24 -34.50 -4.57
CA SER A 229 76.72 -35.71 -3.89
C SER A 229 78.20 -35.93 -4.18
N ALA A 230 78.97 -36.14 -3.11
CA ALA A 230 80.37 -36.52 -3.17
C ALA A 230 80.49 -37.96 -2.66
N THR A 231 81.04 -38.83 -3.50
CA THR A 231 81.30 -40.24 -3.21
C THR A 231 82.78 -40.51 -3.45
N ASP A 232 83.54 -40.70 -2.38
CA ASP A 232 84.90 -41.23 -2.48
C ASP A 232 84.84 -42.76 -2.56
N SER A 233 85.44 -43.31 -3.62
CA SER A 233 85.70 -44.74 -3.77
C SER A 233 87.04 -44.95 -4.48
N GLU A 234 88.03 -45.50 -3.78
CA GLU A 234 89.30 -45.90 -4.41
C GLU A 234 89.13 -47.21 -5.19
N ALA A 235 89.42 -47.15 -6.48
CA ALA A 235 89.59 -48.32 -7.34
C ALA A 235 90.70 -48.05 -8.37
N VAL A 236 91.83 -48.73 -8.24
CA VAL A 236 92.96 -48.60 -9.19
C VAL A 236 92.64 -49.42 -10.44
N THR A 237 92.43 -48.73 -11.57
CA THR A 237 92.28 -49.37 -12.89
C THR A 237 92.96 -48.51 -13.95
N GLU A 238 93.85 -49.11 -14.75
CA GLU A 238 94.51 -48.45 -15.88
C GLU A 238 94.06 -49.14 -17.18
N GLY A 239 93.42 -48.39 -18.08
CA GLY A 239 92.89 -48.96 -19.33
C GLY A 239 92.06 -47.96 -20.15
N LEU A 240 92.51 -47.68 -21.38
CA LEU A 240 91.82 -46.81 -22.33
C LEU A 240 90.71 -47.59 -23.06
N THR A 241 89.44 -47.23 -22.80
CA THR A 241 88.29 -47.84 -23.49
C THR A 241 87.27 -46.76 -23.87
N LYS A 242 86.66 -46.87 -25.06
CA LYS A 242 85.69 -45.90 -25.59
C LYS A 242 84.45 -46.64 -26.08
N GLY A 243 83.28 -46.36 -25.48
CA GLY A 243 82.01 -47.03 -25.79
C GLY A 243 80.81 -46.20 -25.31
N VAL A 244 79.64 -46.43 -25.92
CA VAL A 244 78.40 -45.68 -25.66
C VAL A 244 77.38 -46.62 -25.02
N THR A 245 76.66 -46.14 -24.00
CA THR A 245 75.67 -46.91 -23.24
C THR A 245 74.31 -46.22 -23.29
N ILE A 246 73.24 -46.98 -23.50
CA ILE A 246 71.84 -46.53 -23.39
C ILE A 246 71.13 -47.44 -22.39
N THR A 247 70.37 -46.86 -21.46
CA THR A 247 69.70 -47.61 -20.37
C THR A 247 68.30 -47.06 -20.12
N VAL A 248 67.34 -47.94 -19.82
CA VAL A 248 65.97 -47.61 -19.38
C VAL A 248 65.67 -48.45 -18.13
N SER A 249 64.97 -47.89 -17.15
CA SER A 249 64.66 -48.54 -15.87
C SER A 249 63.33 -48.06 -15.28
N GLU A 250 62.60 -48.97 -14.64
CA GLU A 250 61.29 -48.76 -14.02
C GLU A 250 61.29 -49.39 -12.61
N SER A 251 60.59 -48.82 -11.62
CA SER A 251 60.64 -49.29 -10.22
C SER A 251 59.37 -49.01 -9.41
N LEU A 252 59.09 -49.86 -8.42
CA LEU A 252 57.93 -49.80 -7.52
C LEU A 252 58.40 -49.99 -6.06
N THR A 253 57.88 -49.20 -5.10
CA THR A 253 58.48 -49.08 -3.74
C THR A 253 57.44 -49.22 -2.61
N LYS A 254 57.84 -49.75 -1.45
CA LYS A 254 57.05 -49.82 -0.20
C LYS A 254 57.96 -49.70 1.04
N THR A 255 57.52 -49.00 2.09
CA THR A 255 58.35 -48.68 3.28
C THR A 255 57.51 -48.62 4.57
N GLN A 256 58.10 -48.88 5.75
CA GLN A 256 57.55 -48.66 7.10
C GLN A 256 58.63 -48.16 8.07
N SER A 257 58.26 -47.45 9.14
CA SER A 257 59.21 -46.86 10.13
C SER A 257 58.58 -46.61 11.52
N HIS A 258 59.43 -46.45 12.55
CA HIS A 258 59.07 -46.12 13.95
C HIS A 258 60.12 -45.19 14.58
N THR A 259 59.74 -44.41 15.62
CA THR A 259 60.59 -43.35 16.19
C THR A 259 60.30 -43.09 17.69
N SER A 260 61.29 -42.67 18.47
CA SER A 260 61.14 -42.20 19.86
C SER A 260 62.17 -41.12 20.22
N GLY A 261 61.79 -40.09 20.99
CA GLY A 261 62.70 -38.99 21.38
C GLY A 261 62.36 -38.35 22.74
N TYR A 262 63.29 -37.59 23.30
CA TYR A 262 63.20 -36.97 24.64
C TYR A 262 63.70 -35.51 24.60
N THR A 263 63.10 -34.61 25.39
CA THR A 263 63.33 -33.15 25.31
C THR A 263 63.45 -32.53 26.71
N LYS A 264 64.27 -31.47 26.85
CA LYS A 264 64.30 -30.63 28.05
C LYS A 264 64.50 -29.16 27.69
N SER A 265 63.69 -28.27 28.26
CA SER A 265 63.67 -26.83 27.98
C SER A 265 63.59 -26.01 29.28
N THR A 266 64.17 -24.82 29.29
CA THR A 266 63.97 -23.82 30.36
C THR A 266 63.63 -22.47 29.75
N SER A 267 62.48 -21.93 30.12
CA SER A 267 62.01 -20.59 29.75
C SER A 267 61.75 -19.76 31.01
N ARG A 268 61.97 -18.44 30.92
CA ARG A 268 61.53 -17.48 31.94
C ARG A 268 60.77 -16.36 31.23
N THR A 269 59.55 -16.11 31.70
CA THR A 269 58.64 -15.13 31.13
C THR A 269 58.00 -14.39 32.30
N ASP A 270 58.17 -13.06 32.36
CA ASP A 270 57.41 -12.21 33.27
C ASP A 270 56.25 -11.58 32.48
N ASN A 271 55.02 -11.85 32.91
CA ASN A 271 53.82 -11.37 32.21
C ASN A 271 52.76 -10.94 33.24
N LYS A 272 52.25 -9.71 33.11
CA LYS A 272 51.16 -9.17 33.94
C LYS A 272 49.93 -8.94 33.09
N SER A 273 49.02 -9.91 33.10
CA SER A 273 47.68 -9.78 32.54
C SER A 273 46.67 -10.41 33.49
N THR A 274 45.80 -9.60 34.11
CA THR A 274 44.72 -10.07 34.96
C THR A 274 43.42 -10.22 34.18
N THR A 275 42.87 -11.43 34.08
CA THR A 275 41.45 -11.62 33.77
C THR A 275 40.94 -12.87 34.48
N LYS A 276 39.83 -12.74 35.23
CA LYS A 276 39.17 -13.84 35.95
C LYS A 276 38.07 -14.46 35.08
N SER A 277 37.91 -15.78 35.15
CA SER A 277 36.59 -16.45 35.15
C SER A 277 36.72 -17.90 35.64
N MET A 278 35.59 -18.54 35.93
CA MET A 278 35.41 -19.57 36.98
C MET A 278 34.94 -20.92 36.35
N PRO A 279 35.08 -22.10 37.02
CA PRO A 279 35.27 -23.39 36.33
C PRO A 279 34.09 -24.40 36.38
N GLY A 280 34.21 -25.45 35.56
CA GLY A 280 33.54 -26.77 35.70
C GLY A 280 32.82 -27.27 34.43
N ALA A 281 32.51 -28.56 34.23
CA ALA A 281 33.11 -29.82 34.74
C ALA A 281 32.54 -31.05 33.95
N LEU A 282 33.40 -32.00 33.58
CA LEU A 282 33.19 -33.44 33.24
C LEU A 282 31.99 -33.95 32.39
N GLY A 283 32.31 -34.82 31.41
CA GLY A 283 31.42 -35.80 30.74
C GLY A 283 32.26 -36.91 30.08
N ALA A 284 31.69 -38.10 29.82
CA ALA A 284 32.45 -39.29 29.39
C ALA A 284 31.61 -40.46 28.80
N GLY A 285 32.21 -41.30 27.94
CA GLY A 285 31.84 -42.72 27.76
C GLY A 285 31.58 -43.25 26.31
N GLY A 286 32.36 -44.28 25.89
CA GLY A 286 32.07 -45.31 24.86
C GLY A 286 32.15 -44.89 23.36
N ALA A 287 33.02 -45.42 22.46
CA ALA A 287 33.30 -46.81 21.99
C ALA A 287 32.21 -47.38 21.03
N THR A 288 32.47 -48.03 19.87
CA THR A 288 33.68 -48.40 19.07
C THR A 288 33.24 -48.89 17.64
N VAL A 289 34.19 -49.30 16.77
CA VAL A 289 34.08 -50.01 15.45
C VAL A 289 34.11 -49.09 14.22
N GLY A 290 35.01 -49.23 13.21
CA GLY A 290 36.15 -50.14 12.99
C GLY A 290 37.15 -49.57 11.95
N GLY A 291 38.37 -50.11 11.84
CA GLY A 291 39.50 -49.52 11.06
C GLY A 291 39.63 -49.96 9.57
N ILE A 292 40.76 -49.82 8.87
CA ILE A 292 42.17 -49.54 9.26
C ILE A 292 42.95 -48.86 8.10
N MET A 293 43.94 -47.99 8.43
CA MET A 293 45.08 -47.46 7.61
C MET A 293 44.84 -46.55 6.38
N PHE A 294 45.52 -45.40 6.35
CA PHE A 294 46.81 -45.22 5.65
C PHE A 294 47.65 -44.09 6.31
N GLY A 295 48.89 -43.89 5.85
CA GLY A 295 49.91 -43.00 6.45
C GLY A 295 49.77 -41.50 6.12
N PRO A 296 50.81 -40.69 6.38
CA PRO A 296 50.73 -39.24 6.24
C PRO A 296 50.63 -38.77 4.78
N VAL A 297 50.11 -37.53 4.62
CA VAL A 297 49.77 -36.83 3.36
C VAL A 297 48.41 -37.26 2.76
N GLY A 298 47.37 -36.43 2.98
CA GLY A 298 46.10 -36.51 2.23
C GLY A 298 44.82 -36.51 3.08
N VAL A 299 44.32 -35.31 3.40
CA VAL A 299 42.93 -34.84 3.69
C VAL A 299 41.80 -35.88 3.97
N MET A 300 40.99 -35.54 5.00
CA MET A 300 39.79 -36.22 5.58
C MET A 300 40.12 -37.10 6.80
N VAL A 301 39.34 -37.12 7.88
CA VAL A 301 37.86 -37.15 8.00
C VAL A 301 37.34 -36.17 9.06
N GLY A 302 36.14 -35.58 8.91
CA GLY A 302 35.27 -35.71 7.74
C GLY A 302 33.86 -35.15 7.89
N GLY A 303 33.06 -35.42 6.86
CA GLY A 303 31.66 -35.06 6.81
C GLY A 303 30.79 -36.10 7.51
N ALA A 304 30.20 -35.70 8.65
CA ALA A 304 28.95 -36.26 9.16
C ALA A 304 28.00 -35.10 9.50
N MET A 305 27.61 -34.36 8.46
CA MET A 305 26.39 -33.55 8.30
C MET A 305 25.94 -32.68 9.50
N GLY A 306 26.19 -31.36 9.42
CA GLY A 306 25.55 -30.40 10.31
C GLY A 306 26.10 -28.98 10.19
N SER A 307 25.39 -28.12 9.47
CA SER A 307 25.55 -26.66 9.39
C SER A 307 26.06 -25.96 10.66
N GLY A 308 27.16 -25.19 10.54
CA GLY A 308 27.76 -24.51 11.70
C GLY A 308 28.80 -23.43 11.37
N LEU A 309 28.52 -22.54 10.40
CA LEU A 309 29.29 -21.30 10.25
C LEU A 309 28.94 -20.38 11.43
N GLY A 310 29.82 -20.23 12.43
CA GLY A 310 29.46 -19.60 13.70
C GLY A 310 30.60 -18.95 14.47
N SER A 311 30.76 -17.63 14.27
CA SER A 311 31.29 -16.64 15.22
C SER A 311 32.59 -16.94 16.02
N ILE A 312 33.71 -16.39 15.53
CA ILE A 312 34.69 -15.68 16.36
C ILE A 312 35.02 -14.38 15.60
N ILE A 313 34.14 -13.37 15.64
CA ILE A 313 34.24 -12.23 16.57
C ILE A 313 35.65 -11.63 16.59
N GLY A 314 35.82 -10.51 15.89
CA GLY A 314 37.07 -9.78 15.90
C GLY A 314 37.35 -9.10 17.24
N SER A 315 38.58 -9.25 17.72
CA SER A 315 39.15 -8.44 18.81
C SER A 315 40.44 -7.79 18.33
N SER A 316 40.42 -6.47 18.12
CA SER A 316 41.59 -5.71 17.72
C SER A 316 42.59 -5.56 18.88
N THR A 317 43.44 -6.56 19.09
CA THR A 317 44.56 -6.50 20.03
C THR A 317 45.83 -6.05 19.33
N LYS A 318 46.18 -4.77 19.49
CA LYS A 318 47.51 -4.24 19.13
C LYS A 318 48.51 -4.73 20.17
N GLY A 319 49.29 -5.76 19.83
CA GLY A 319 50.39 -6.26 20.67
C GLY A 319 51.64 -6.46 19.83
N GLU A 320 52.66 -5.62 20.04
CA GLU A 320 54.01 -5.93 19.55
C GLU A 320 54.61 -7.04 20.42
N SER A 321 55.03 -8.13 19.77
CA SER A 321 55.70 -9.25 20.41
C SER A 321 57.03 -9.51 19.71
N ASN A 322 58.12 -8.98 20.28
CA ASN A 322 59.47 -9.33 19.87
C ASN A 322 59.89 -10.62 20.59
N THR A 323 59.63 -11.77 19.95
CA THR A 323 60.05 -13.07 20.46
C THR A 323 61.33 -13.53 19.77
N TYR A 324 62.45 -13.59 20.51
CA TYR A 324 63.66 -14.27 20.05
C TYR A 324 63.68 -15.70 20.60
N SER A 325 63.46 -16.69 19.73
CA SER A 325 63.57 -18.11 20.08
C SER A 325 64.50 -18.83 19.09
N SER A 326 65.58 -19.41 19.61
CA SER A 326 66.43 -20.33 18.86
C SER A 326 66.16 -21.76 19.32
N THR A 327 65.60 -22.58 18.43
CA THR A 327 65.34 -24.00 18.68
C THR A 327 66.16 -24.82 17.69
N LYS A 328 66.96 -25.78 18.19
CA LYS A 328 67.73 -26.70 17.34
C LYS A 328 67.22 -28.11 17.59
N ASN A 329 66.50 -28.65 16.61
CA ASN A 329 65.94 -29.99 16.65
C ASN A 329 66.78 -30.91 15.75
N ASN A 330 66.99 -32.16 16.16
CA ASN A 330 67.73 -33.15 15.38
C ASN A 330 67.04 -34.50 15.52
N SER A 331 66.56 -35.07 14.41
CA SER A 331 65.88 -36.36 14.35
C SER A 331 66.54 -37.21 13.28
N ASP A 332 66.91 -38.44 13.62
CA ASP A 332 67.49 -39.41 12.70
C ASP A 332 66.45 -40.48 12.35
N THR A 333 66.47 -41.01 11.13
CA THR A 333 65.50 -41.99 10.64
C THR A 333 66.13 -42.84 9.55
N GLN A 334 66.26 -44.15 9.79
CA GLN A 334 66.71 -45.11 8.79
C GLN A 334 65.55 -45.90 8.20
N GLY A 335 65.58 -46.10 6.89
CA GLY A 335 64.75 -47.04 6.16
C GLY A 335 65.57 -47.66 5.02
N THR A 336 65.38 -48.95 4.76
CA THR A 336 66.08 -49.69 3.72
C THR A 336 65.15 -49.96 2.53
N SER A 337 65.71 -49.95 1.32
CA SER A 337 65.04 -50.42 0.11
C SER A 337 66.03 -51.23 -0.73
N GLU A 338 65.54 -52.20 -1.49
CA GLU A 338 66.36 -53.11 -2.29
C GLU A 338 65.87 -53.07 -3.75
N GLN A 339 66.80 -52.93 -4.70
CA GLN A 339 66.50 -52.79 -6.12
C GLN A 339 67.41 -53.70 -6.94
N LYS A 340 66.84 -54.45 -7.89
CA LYS A 340 67.59 -55.27 -8.86
C LYS A 340 67.21 -54.87 -10.29
N GLY A 341 68.20 -54.41 -11.05
CA GLY A 341 68.14 -54.25 -12.50
C GLY A 341 69.22 -55.11 -13.14
N ASN A 342 68.96 -55.66 -14.33
CA ASN A 342 69.90 -56.52 -15.04
C ASN A 342 70.12 -55.95 -16.44
N SER A 343 71.37 -55.57 -16.76
CA SER A 343 71.76 -55.04 -18.07
C SER A 343 72.55 -56.09 -18.85
N LYS A 344 72.40 -56.10 -20.18
CA LYS A 344 73.15 -57.00 -21.08
C LYS A 344 73.93 -56.18 -22.08
N SER A 345 75.23 -56.40 -22.14
CA SER A 345 76.17 -55.72 -23.03
C SER A 345 77.11 -56.76 -23.63
N ASP A 346 77.22 -56.82 -24.96
CA ASP A 346 78.15 -57.71 -25.64
C ASP A 346 79.51 -57.03 -25.80
N SER A 347 80.46 -57.40 -24.94
CA SER A 347 81.87 -56.99 -25.01
C SER A 347 82.76 -58.17 -24.66
N ILE A 348 83.69 -58.54 -25.55
CA ILE A 348 84.69 -59.58 -25.27
C ILE A 348 85.76 -58.98 -24.35
N GLN A 349 85.77 -59.38 -23.09
CA GLN A 349 86.82 -59.01 -22.13
C GLN A 349 86.94 -60.08 -21.03
N GLU A 350 88.05 -60.82 -21.00
CA GLU A 350 88.39 -61.64 -19.83
C GLU A 350 88.90 -60.70 -18.72
N ASN A 351 88.18 -60.66 -17.60
CA ASN A 351 88.57 -59.89 -16.41
C ASN A 351 88.53 -60.79 -15.17
N LYS A 352 89.55 -60.65 -14.31
CA LYS A 352 89.60 -61.34 -13.02
C LYS A 352 90.17 -60.43 -11.94
N SER A 353 89.33 -59.52 -11.44
CA SER A 353 89.59 -58.73 -10.23
C SER A 353 88.47 -58.97 -9.21
N THR A 354 88.86 -59.16 -7.96
CA THR A 354 87.95 -59.19 -6.80
C THR A 354 88.07 -57.87 -6.06
N THR A 355 87.01 -57.07 -6.07
CA THR A 355 86.97 -55.75 -5.45
C THR A 355 85.93 -55.74 -4.33
N SER A 356 86.31 -55.22 -3.15
CA SER A 356 85.40 -55.01 -2.02
C SER A 356 85.42 -53.53 -1.66
N THR A 357 84.38 -52.81 -2.07
CA THR A 357 84.32 -51.34 -1.95
C THR A 357 83.48 -50.93 -0.73
N VAL A 358 84.06 -50.15 0.17
CA VAL A 358 83.33 -49.42 1.22
C VAL A 358 83.44 -47.93 0.89
N GLY A 359 82.37 -47.33 0.38
CA GLY A 359 82.31 -45.92 0.00
C GLY A 359 81.45 -45.12 0.97
N ASN A 360 81.88 -43.90 1.29
CA ASN A 360 81.16 -43.01 2.21
C ASN A 360 80.61 -41.83 1.40
N SER A 361 79.29 -41.74 1.23
CA SER A 361 78.64 -40.69 0.45
C SER A 361 78.21 -39.51 1.31
N LYS A 362 78.66 -38.29 0.99
CA LYS A 362 78.09 -37.05 1.53
C LYS A 362 77.23 -36.37 0.47
N SER A 363 75.94 -36.24 0.74
CA SER A 363 75.03 -35.42 -0.06
C SER A 363 74.65 -34.11 0.65
N LEU A 364 74.72 -33.01 -0.08
CA LEU A 364 74.22 -31.69 0.29
C LEU A 364 73.12 -31.31 -0.69
N GLN A 365 71.89 -31.21 -0.18
CA GLN A 365 70.74 -30.71 -0.92
C GLN A 365 70.57 -29.22 -0.64
N ILE A 366 70.55 -28.39 -1.69
CA ILE A 366 70.24 -26.95 -1.61
C ILE A 366 68.92 -26.71 -2.33
N LYS A 367 67.90 -26.30 -1.58
CA LYS A 367 66.60 -25.88 -2.12
C LYS A 367 66.55 -24.35 -2.23
N PHE A 368 66.10 -23.86 -3.38
CA PHE A 368 65.82 -22.45 -3.65
C PHE A 368 64.38 -22.29 -4.13
N GLU A 369 63.66 -21.30 -3.61
CA GLU A 369 62.28 -21.01 -3.96
C GLU A 369 62.17 -19.56 -4.49
N ASN A 370 61.57 -19.38 -5.66
CA ASN A 370 61.37 -18.05 -6.25
C ASN A 370 59.99 -17.52 -5.87
N LYS A 371 59.90 -16.76 -4.77
CA LYS A 371 58.60 -16.26 -4.27
C LYS A 371 57.88 -15.36 -5.29
N SER A 372 58.59 -14.61 -6.13
CA SER A 372 57.97 -13.79 -7.19
C SER A 372 57.29 -14.63 -8.28
N VAL A 373 57.83 -15.82 -8.59
CA VAL A 373 57.17 -16.79 -9.49
C VAL A 373 56.01 -17.48 -8.78
N ILE A 374 56.15 -17.81 -7.49
CA ILE A 374 55.07 -18.41 -6.69
C ILE A 374 53.85 -17.47 -6.58
N GLU A 375 54.04 -16.19 -6.26
CA GLU A 375 52.94 -15.18 -6.23
C GLU A 375 52.28 -14.98 -7.59
N LEU A 376 53.05 -15.15 -8.67
CA LEU A 376 52.54 -15.07 -10.04
C LEU A 376 51.71 -16.30 -10.41
N LEU A 377 52.11 -17.49 -9.96
CA LEU A 377 51.32 -18.72 -10.09
C LEU A 377 50.03 -18.66 -9.26
N GLU A 378 50.10 -18.19 -8.00
CA GLU A 378 48.94 -17.94 -7.14
C GLU A 378 47.89 -17.04 -7.85
N LYS A 379 48.34 -15.94 -8.48
CA LYS A 379 47.45 -15.06 -9.29
C LYS A 379 46.89 -15.73 -10.56
N ILE A 380 47.65 -16.59 -11.22
CA ILE A 380 47.14 -17.34 -12.38
C ILE A 380 46.02 -18.30 -11.92
N ASP A 381 46.20 -18.99 -10.79
CA ASP A 381 45.15 -19.85 -10.21
C ASP A 381 43.89 -19.05 -9.83
N GLU A 382 44.02 -17.85 -9.27
CA GLU A 382 42.89 -16.94 -9.02
C GLU A 382 42.17 -16.51 -10.32
N GLN A 383 42.91 -16.18 -11.38
CA GLN A 383 42.31 -15.83 -12.68
C GLN A 383 41.63 -17.04 -13.32
N LEU A 384 42.23 -18.24 -13.24
CA LEU A 384 41.62 -19.49 -13.71
C LEU A 384 40.36 -19.87 -12.91
N LYS A 385 40.29 -19.51 -11.62
CA LYS A 385 39.07 -19.62 -10.82
C LYS A 385 37.98 -18.65 -11.30
N ARG A 386 38.32 -17.37 -11.53
CA ARG A 386 37.39 -16.37 -12.09
C ARG A 386 36.88 -16.76 -13.48
N ILE A 387 37.74 -17.31 -14.34
CA ILE A 387 37.34 -17.82 -15.66
C ILE A 387 36.31 -18.95 -15.52
N ARG A 388 36.54 -19.92 -14.62
CA ARG A 388 35.57 -20.99 -14.31
C ARG A 388 34.26 -20.46 -13.74
N GLU A 389 34.27 -19.42 -12.90
CA GLU A 389 33.03 -18.78 -12.44
C GLU A 389 32.28 -18.09 -13.60
N SER A 390 33.00 -17.48 -14.54
CA SER A 390 32.45 -16.89 -15.77
C SER A 390 31.90 -17.90 -16.79
N GLU A 391 32.20 -19.20 -16.69
CA GLU A 391 31.53 -20.23 -17.50
C GLU A 391 30.01 -20.27 -17.19
N ASN A 392 29.60 -19.92 -15.96
CA ASN A 392 28.19 -19.89 -15.53
C ASN A 392 27.48 -18.55 -15.82
N PHE A 393 28.21 -17.43 -15.78
CA PHE A 393 27.63 -16.06 -15.85
C PHE A 393 28.07 -15.25 -17.08
N ARG A 394 28.77 -15.92 -18.03
CA ARG A 394 29.51 -15.33 -19.16
C ARG A 394 30.64 -14.39 -18.75
N MET A 395 31.66 -14.31 -19.62
CA MET A 395 32.76 -13.34 -19.52
C MET A 395 32.52 -12.16 -20.47
N TRP A 396 32.82 -10.96 -19.98
CA TRP A 396 32.64 -9.69 -20.69
C TRP A 396 33.96 -8.92 -20.73
N ASN A 397 34.23 -8.27 -21.87
CA ASN A 397 35.28 -7.28 -22.00
C ASN A 397 34.68 -5.90 -21.72
N CYS A 398 35.17 -5.19 -20.70
CA CYS A 398 34.45 -4.09 -20.10
C CYS A 398 35.32 -2.85 -19.81
N ALA A 399 34.84 -1.66 -20.17
CA ALA A 399 35.48 -0.38 -19.83
C ALA A 399 34.46 0.76 -19.62
N SER A 400 34.83 1.72 -18.75
CA SER A 400 34.04 2.92 -18.47
C SER A 400 34.73 4.18 -18.99
N TYR A 401 34.05 5.00 -19.79
CA TYR A 401 34.59 6.21 -20.42
C TYR A 401 33.91 7.47 -19.87
N PHE A 402 34.70 8.43 -19.39
CA PHE A 402 34.24 9.67 -18.76
C PHE A 402 34.62 10.88 -19.60
N ILE A 403 33.61 11.58 -20.08
CA ILE A 403 33.70 12.61 -21.12
C ILE A 403 33.31 13.96 -20.51
N ALA A 404 34.18 14.96 -20.63
CA ALA A 404 33.94 16.32 -20.13
C ALA A 404 34.61 17.39 -21.01
N ASN A 405 34.25 18.65 -20.80
CA ASN A 405 34.85 19.78 -21.54
C ASN A 405 36.28 20.10 -21.07
N ASP A 406 36.67 19.66 -19.86
CA ASP A 406 37.97 19.92 -19.25
C ASP A 406 38.60 18.64 -18.65
N VAL A 407 39.92 18.71 -18.38
CA VAL A 407 40.72 17.54 -17.94
C VAL A 407 40.43 17.20 -16.49
N GLN A 408 40.11 18.18 -15.65
CA GLN A 408 39.90 18.00 -14.22
C GLN A 408 38.61 17.21 -13.98
N THR A 409 37.49 17.65 -14.56
CA THR A 409 36.19 16.98 -14.47
C THR A 409 36.25 15.55 -15.01
N SER A 410 36.88 15.32 -16.17
CA SER A 410 37.03 13.97 -16.74
C SER A 410 37.86 13.04 -15.84
N LYS A 411 38.99 13.51 -15.30
CA LYS A 411 39.84 12.72 -14.39
C LYS A 411 39.22 12.52 -13.01
N VAL A 412 38.50 13.50 -12.48
CA VAL A 412 37.76 13.38 -11.21
C VAL A 412 36.64 12.36 -11.35
N ALA A 413 35.85 12.41 -12.44
CA ALA A 413 34.82 11.41 -12.71
C ALA A 413 35.38 9.98 -12.77
N ALA A 414 36.46 9.78 -13.54
CA ALA A 414 37.14 8.50 -13.64
C ALA A 414 37.70 8.01 -12.28
N SER A 415 38.31 8.91 -11.51
CA SER A 415 38.90 8.59 -10.20
C SER A 415 37.85 8.24 -9.16
N THR A 416 36.75 8.99 -9.12
CA THR A 416 35.59 8.76 -8.24
C THR A 416 34.93 7.43 -8.57
N PHE A 417 34.67 7.14 -9.86
CA PHE A 417 34.09 5.86 -10.26
C PHE A 417 35.00 4.68 -9.91
N LYS A 418 36.30 4.78 -10.20
CA LYS A 418 37.31 3.78 -9.82
C LYS A 418 37.34 3.55 -8.29
N ALA A 419 37.25 4.61 -7.49
CA ALA A 419 37.23 4.50 -6.03
C ALA A 419 35.94 3.88 -5.48
N LEU A 420 34.81 4.00 -6.19
CA LEU A 420 33.53 3.39 -5.82
C LEU A 420 33.47 1.90 -6.17
N MET A 421 34.03 1.49 -7.32
CA MET A 421 33.95 0.11 -7.82
C MET A 421 35.01 -0.85 -7.27
N ARG A 422 36.06 -0.35 -6.60
CA ARG A 422 37.05 -1.21 -5.94
C ARG A 422 36.52 -1.77 -4.62
N GLY A 423 36.64 -3.07 -4.45
CA GLY A 423 36.31 -3.82 -3.22
C GLY A 423 37.45 -4.75 -2.80
N GLU A 424 37.16 -5.72 -1.92
CA GLU A 424 38.18 -6.59 -1.32
C GLU A 424 38.90 -7.46 -2.36
N ASN A 425 38.16 -8.00 -3.34
CA ASN A 425 38.72 -8.85 -4.41
C ASN A 425 39.31 -8.06 -5.60
N SER A 426 39.34 -6.72 -5.54
CA SER A 426 39.92 -5.88 -6.60
C SER A 426 41.47 -5.81 -6.58
N ALA A 427 42.14 -6.72 -5.86
CA ALA A 427 43.61 -6.80 -5.79
C ALA A 427 44.25 -7.64 -6.93
N ILE A 428 43.46 -8.51 -7.57
CA ILE A 428 43.90 -9.50 -8.57
C ILE A 428 44.41 -8.80 -9.86
N GLU A 429 43.76 -7.70 -10.26
CA GLU A 429 44.14 -6.88 -11.42
C GLU A 429 44.29 -5.42 -10.98
N LYS A 430 45.41 -4.78 -11.34
CA LYS A 430 45.59 -3.33 -11.11
C LYS A 430 44.57 -2.56 -11.94
N SER A 431 43.85 -1.64 -11.31
CA SER A 431 42.95 -0.72 -12.00
C SER A 431 43.70 0.54 -12.46
N PHE A 432 43.47 0.98 -13.69
CA PHE A 432 44.18 2.09 -14.32
C PHE A 432 43.21 3.18 -14.82
N ILE A 433 43.74 4.40 -14.98
CA ILE A 433 43.02 5.51 -15.61
C ILE A 433 43.89 6.02 -16.75
N ASN A 434 43.37 5.97 -17.98
CA ASN A 434 44.02 6.52 -19.16
C ASN A 434 43.23 7.74 -19.61
N THR A 435 43.90 8.86 -19.88
CA THR A 435 43.24 10.08 -20.39
C THR A 435 43.76 10.44 -21.78
N TRP A 436 42.84 10.66 -22.70
CA TRP A 436 43.11 11.32 -23.98
C TRP A 436 42.57 12.75 -23.91
N ASP A 437 43.45 13.71 -24.15
CA ASP A 437 43.22 15.14 -24.06
C ASP A 437 43.81 15.88 -25.28
N ASN A 438 43.87 17.21 -25.23
CA ASN A 438 44.39 18.00 -26.35
C ASN A 438 45.91 17.83 -26.57
N ASN A 439 46.67 17.28 -25.62
CA ASN A 439 48.10 17.00 -25.77
C ASN A 439 48.35 15.77 -26.66
N ASN A 440 47.44 14.79 -26.68
CA ASN A 440 47.47 13.64 -27.59
C ASN A 440 46.28 13.66 -28.60
N LYS A 441 45.99 14.84 -29.15
CA LYS A 441 44.84 15.15 -30.02
C LYS A 441 44.53 14.10 -31.11
N ASN A 442 45.54 13.52 -31.76
CA ASN A 442 45.34 12.49 -32.79
C ASN A 442 44.73 11.20 -32.21
N ASN A 443 45.24 10.72 -31.07
CA ASN A 443 44.65 9.59 -30.35
C ASN A 443 43.24 9.93 -29.84
N LEU A 444 43.03 11.14 -29.32
CA LEU A 444 41.72 11.60 -28.87
C LEU A 444 40.67 11.59 -30.02
N ILE A 445 41.05 12.01 -31.23
CA ILE A 445 40.18 11.96 -32.41
C ILE A 445 39.80 10.52 -32.76
N GLU A 446 40.75 9.59 -32.81
CA GLU A 446 40.44 8.19 -33.13
C GLU A 446 39.61 7.51 -32.03
N VAL A 447 39.95 7.70 -30.74
CA VAL A 447 39.12 7.21 -29.61
C VAL A 447 37.71 7.76 -29.71
N SER A 448 37.55 9.05 -30.03
CA SER A 448 36.22 9.67 -30.20
C SER A 448 35.37 8.94 -31.23
N LYS A 449 35.94 8.56 -32.39
CA LYS A 449 35.22 7.80 -33.44
C LYS A 449 34.77 6.40 -32.98
N TYR A 450 35.57 5.70 -32.17
CA TYR A 450 35.14 4.42 -31.59
C TYR A 450 33.96 4.60 -30.62
N ILE A 451 34.03 5.63 -29.77
CA ILE A 451 33.00 5.93 -28.76
C ILE A 451 31.70 6.45 -29.41
N GLU A 452 31.76 7.18 -30.52
CA GLU A 452 30.57 7.50 -31.35
C GLU A 452 29.86 6.25 -31.89
N LYS A 453 30.61 5.17 -32.13
CA LYS A 453 30.07 3.85 -32.50
C LYS A 453 29.79 2.96 -31.28
N LEU A 454 29.92 3.49 -30.06
CA LEU A 454 29.78 2.76 -28.79
C LEU A 454 30.65 1.49 -28.74
N ASN A 455 31.86 1.53 -29.30
CA ASN A 455 32.85 0.45 -29.31
C ASN A 455 34.09 0.79 -28.47
N HIS A 456 34.81 -0.24 -28.00
CA HIS A 456 36.14 -0.06 -27.43
C HIS A 456 37.16 0.33 -28.53
N PRO A 457 38.10 1.25 -28.26
CA PRO A 457 39.20 1.54 -29.18
C PRO A 457 40.22 0.41 -29.19
N LEU A 458 40.80 0.16 -30.36
CA LEU A 458 41.94 -0.74 -30.54
C LEU A 458 43.24 0.06 -30.42
N ILE A 459 44.19 -0.46 -29.64
CA ILE A 459 45.44 0.20 -29.29
C ILE A 459 46.59 -0.73 -29.61
N ASP A 460 47.57 -0.22 -30.37
CA ASP A 460 48.78 -0.92 -30.76
C ASP A 460 49.85 -0.76 -29.67
N LEU A 461 50.28 -1.87 -29.09
CA LEU A 461 51.24 -1.89 -27.97
C LEU A 461 52.70 -1.76 -28.42
N ASN A 462 53.04 -1.95 -29.70
CA ASN A 462 54.44 -1.98 -30.19
C ASN A 462 55.40 -2.90 -29.38
N VAL A 463 54.89 -4.03 -28.87
CA VAL A 463 55.65 -4.96 -28.02
C VAL A 463 56.38 -6.02 -28.86
N ASN A 464 57.71 -5.95 -28.91
CA ASN A 464 58.54 -6.77 -29.79
C ASN A 464 59.14 -8.01 -29.06
N ILE A 465 58.30 -8.81 -28.38
CA ILE A 465 58.71 -9.97 -27.54
C ILE A 465 58.51 -11.31 -28.30
N GLY A 466 58.81 -11.35 -29.61
CA GLY A 466 58.75 -12.58 -30.41
C GLY A 466 57.36 -13.23 -30.61
N MET A 467 56.31 -12.71 -29.96
CA MET A 467 54.91 -13.09 -30.15
C MET A 467 54.14 -11.95 -30.79
N ASN A 468 53.45 -12.24 -31.89
CA ASN A 468 52.66 -11.26 -32.64
C ASN A 468 51.30 -11.04 -31.94
N VAL A 469 51.26 -10.17 -30.93
CA VAL A 469 50.02 -9.73 -30.25
C VAL A 469 49.79 -8.24 -30.58
N PRO A 470 49.21 -7.92 -31.75
CA PRO A 470 49.31 -6.57 -32.32
C PRO A 470 48.42 -5.52 -31.63
N ASN A 471 47.23 -5.90 -31.14
CA ASN A 471 46.23 -4.94 -30.68
C ASN A 471 45.58 -5.37 -29.35
N VAL A 472 45.34 -4.42 -28.46
CA VAL A 472 44.54 -4.59 -27.24
C VAL A 472 43.43 -3.55 -27.13
N THR A 473 42.45 -3.81 -26.28
CA THR A 473 41.45 -2.82 -25.86
C THR A 473 41.71 -2.34 -24.43
N PRO A 474 41.24 -1.14 -24.03
CA PRO A 474 41.22 -0.72 -22.62
C PRO A 474 40.34 -1.57 -21.68
N GLY A 475 39.63 -2.58 -22.17
CA GLY A 475 38.69 -3.36 -21.37
C GLY A 475 39.35 -4.39 -20.43
N SER A 476 38.74 -4.57 -19.27
CA SER A 476 39.06 -5.63 -18.31
C SER A 476 38.10 -6.81 -18.48
N LEU A 477 38.56 -8.01 -18.10
CA LEU A 477 37.79 -9.25 -18.20
C LEU A 477 36.99 -9.43 -16.91
N ILE A 478 35.65 -9.37 -17.01
CA ILE A 478 34.76 -9.45 -15.85
C ILE A 478 33.63 -10.48 -16.07
N SER A 479 33.21 -11.13 -14.99
CA SER A 479 32.06 -12.04 -14.99
C SER A 479 30.73 -11.28 -15.07
N GLY A 480 29.65 -11.95 -15.47
CA GLY A 480 28.30 -11.37 -15.42
C GLY A 480 27.84 -10.93 -14.02
N LYS A 481 28.43 -11.44 -12.93
CA LYS A 481 28.18 -10.97 -11.56
C LYS A 481 28.93 -9.67 -11.26
N GLU A 482 30.20 -9.60 -11.63
CA GLU A 482 31.02 -8.39 -11.52
C GLU A 482 30.46 -7.25 -12.38
N LEU A 483 29.98 -7.57 -13.59
CA LEU A 483 29.27 -6.64 -14.48
C LEU A 483 28.04 -6.01 -13.82
N ALA A 484 27.27 -6.79 -13.06
CA ALA A 484 26.08 -6.29 -12.33
C ALA A 484 26.43 -5.28 -11.22
N ILE A 485 27.68 -5.23 -10.76
CA ILE A 485 28.18 -4.20 -9.84
C ILE A 485 28.54 -2.92 -10.62
N GLN A 486 29.35 -3.04 -11.67
CA GLN A 486 29.86 -1.89 -12.44
C GLN A 486 28.76 -1.19 -13.27
N PHE A 487 27.79 -1.95 -13.76
CA PHE A 487 26.63 -1.47 -14.53
C PHE A 487 25.36 -1.41 -13.64
N GLY A 488 25.54 -1.46 -12.31
CA GLY A 488 24.44 -1.48 -11.35
C GLY A 488 23.48 -0.30 -11.52
N LEU A 489 22.18 -0.55 -11.43
CA LEU A 489 21.18 0.51 -11.38
C LEU A 489 21.24 1.26 -10.03
N PRO A 490 20.95 2.58 -9.98
CA PRO A 490 20.88 3.33 -8.73
C PRO A 490 19.88 2.70 -7.74
N LYS A 491 20.29 2.45 -6.49
CA LYS A 491 19.38 1.96 -5.44
C LYS A 491 18.65 3.07 -4.69
N LYS A 492 19.01 4.34 -4.94
CA LYS A 492 18.36 5.53 -4.41
C LYS A 492 18.16 6.55 -5.53
N SER A 493 17.11 7.36 -5.40
CA SER A 493 16.77 8.41 -6.38
C SER A 493 17.94 9.36 -6.59
N ILE A 494 18.32 9.55 -7.85
CA ILE A 494 19.25 10.59 -8.31
C ILE A 494 18.49 11.73 -8.98
N SER A 495 19.14 12.88 -9.18
CA SER A 495 18.53 13.97 -9.96
C SER A 495 18.23 13.49 -11.38
N GLY A 496 16.94 13.32 -11.71
CA GLY A 496 16.47 12.84 -13.02
C GLY A 496 15.96 11.41 -13.08
N VAL A 497 16.32 10.54 -12.12
CA VAL A 497 15.84 9.14 -12.07
C VAL A 497 15.31 8.80 -10.68
N PRO A 498 13.99 8.83 -10.46
CA PRO A 498 13.38 8.35 -9.21
C PRO A 498 13.51 6.83 -9.08
N VAL A 499 13.88 6.40 -7.88
CA VAL A 499 13.92 5.00 -7.46
C VAL A 499 12.85 4.81 -6.38
N ILE A 500 12.01 3.78 -6.54
CA ILE A 500 10.95 3.47 -5.60
C ILE A 500 11.13 2.04 -5.10
N GLU A 501 11.09 1.88 -3.79
CA GLU A 501 11.08 0.59 -3.10
C GLU A 501 9.63 0.26 -2.69
N MET A 502 9.17 -0.94 -3.03
CA MET A 502 7.82 -1.44 -2.80
C MET A 502 7.85 -2.87 -2.23
N ALA A 503 6.83 -3.22 -1.46
CA ALA A 503 6.56 -4.60 -1.03
C ALA A 503 5.68 -5.32 -2.07
N GLU A 504 5.86 -6.63 -2.23
CA GLU A 504 4.98 -7.43 -3.08
C GLU A 504 3.59 -7.66 -2.45
N PHE A 505 2.58 -7.67 -3.31
CA PHE A 505 1.19 -8.05 -3.04
C PHE A 505 0.78 -9.09 -4.08
N GLY A 506 -0.28 -9.85 -3.79
CA GLY A 506 -0.77 -10.88 -4.69
C GLY A 506 -1.10 -10.36 -6.10
N ARG A 507 -0.70 -11.14 -7.10
CA ARG A 507 -0.86 -10.82 -8.53
C ARG A 507 -2.08 -11.45 -9.19
N ASN A 508 -2.78 -12.33 -8.46
CA ASN A 508 -4.02 -12.96 -8.88
C ASN A 508 -4.88 -13.27 -7.65
N ILE A 509 -6.20 -13.33 -7.85
CA ILE A 509 -7.16 -13.73 -6.82
C ILE A 509 -7.22 -15.26 -6.81
N ILE A 510 -6.84 -15.86 -5.69
CA ILE A 510 -6.92 -17.30 -5.46
C ILE A 510 -7.62 -17.50 -4.13
N THR A 511 -8.64 -18.35 -4.10
CA THR A 511 -9.45 -18.66 -2.91
C THR A 511 -9.06 -20.00 -2.30
N TYR A 512 -9.26 -20.15 -0.98
CA TYR A 512 -9.11 -21.45 -0.31
C TYR A 512 -10.20 -22.44 -0.74
N ASP A 513 -11.42 -21.94 -0.97
CA ASP A 513 -12.54 -22.75 -1.45
C ASP A 513 -12.54 -22.80 -2.99
N ASN A 514 -12.41 -24.01 -3.55
CA ASN A 514 -12.62 -24.30 -4.97
C ASN A 514 -14.12 -24.50 -5.30
N GLY A 515 -14.99 -23.71 -4.66
CA GLY A 515 -16.43 -23.96 -4.59
C GLY A 515 -17.29 -22.83 -5.15
N TYR A 516 -18.12 -23.21 -6.13
CA TYR A 516 -19.23 -22.45 -6.73
C TYR A 516 -18.87 -21.36 -7.75
N ASP A 517 -19.59 -21.43 -8.87
CA ASP A 517 -19.63 -20.45 -9.95
C ASP A 517 -20.47 -19.24 -9.50
N SER A 518 -19.92 -18.46 -8.57
CA SER A 518 -20.60 -17.35 -7.94
C SER A 518 -20.57 -16.10 -8.82
N GLU A 519 -21.63 -15.29 -8.79
CA GLU A 519 -21.63 -14.02 -9.51
C GLU A 519 -20.58 -13.07 -8.94
N LYS A 520 -19.85 -12.38 -9.81
CA LYS A 520 -18.79 -11.45 -9.43
C LYS A 520 -19.04 -10.04 -9.94
N ILE A 521 -18.45 -9.07 -9.24
CA ILE A 521 -18.41 -7.66 -9.64
C ILE A 521 -16.95 -7.25 -9.88
N LYS A 522 -16.64 -6.88 -11.12
CA LYS A 522 -15.38 -6.23 -11.48
C LYS A 522 -15.31 -4.81 -10.92
N ILE A 523 -14.27 -4.54 -10.12
CA ILE A 523 -14.00 -3.20 -9.54
C ILE A 523 -12.83 -2.46 -10.20
N GLY A 524 -11.90 -3.18 -10.83
CA GLY A 524 -10.69 -2.60 -11.42
C GLY A 524 -9.75 -3.66 -12.00
N LYS A 525 -8.44 -3.37 -11.96
CA LYS A 525 -7.35 -4.24 -12.44
C LYS A 525 -6.24 -4.37 -11.40
N ILE A 526 -5.47 -5.46 -11.47
CA ILE A 526 -4.30 -5.69 -10.61
C ILE A 526 -3.29 -4.54 -10.78
N PHE A 527 -2.76 -4.05 -9.66
CA PHE A 527 -1.74 -3.00 -9.62
C PHE A 527 -0.46 -3.54 -8.96
N HIS A 528 0.37 -4.23 -9.73
CA HIS A 528 1.61 -4.81 -9.24
C HIS A 528 2.80 -3.87 -9.51
N MET A 529 3.62 -3.63 -8.49
CA MET A 529 4.89 -2.89 -8.57
C MET A 529 4.78 -1.56 -9.36
N SER A 530 3.97 -0.61 -8.89
CA SER A 530 3.77 0.70 -9.54
C SER A 530 3.13 0.68 -10.95
N SER A 531 2.75 -0.50 -11.47
CA SER A 531 2.18 -0.71 -12.81
C SER A 531 0.80 -1.38 -12.77
N ILE A 532 0.00 -1.17 -13.81
CA ILE A 532 -1.32 -1.81 -13.97
C ILE A 532 -1.13 -3.04 -14.86
N GLU A 533 -1.54 -4.21 -14.39
CA GLU A 533 -1.58 -5.44 -15.17
C GLU A 533 -2.95 -5.61 -15.84
N ASP A 534 -3.06 -6.48 -16.85
CA ASP A 534 -4.33 -6.69 -17.57
C ASP A 534 -5.33 -7.58 -16.83
N THR A 535 -4.90 -8.27 -15.76
CA THR A 535 -5.73 -9.09 -14.88
C THR A 535 -6.78 -8.25 -14.17
N ASP A 536 -8.04 -8.63 -14.32
CA ASP A 536 -9.17 -7.95 -13.68
C ASP A 536 -9.29 -8.32 -12.20
N VAL A 537 -9.73 -7.36 -11.38
CA VAL A 537 -10.03 -7.56 -9.96
C VAL A 537 -11.54 -7.66 -9.79
N GLU A 538 -11.98 -8.84 -9.37
CA GLU A 538 -13.37 -9.22 -9.23
C GLU A 538 -13.68 -9.63 -7.79
N ILE A 539 -14.77 -9.10 -7.25
CA ILE A 539 -15.24 -9.38 -5.89
C ILE A 539 -16.46 -10.31 -5.99
N ASP A 540 -16.49 -11.37 -5.18
CA ASP A 540 -17.65 -12.26 -5.08
C ASP A 540 -18.88 -11.54 -4.51
N LEU A 541 -20.02 -11.66 -5.18
CA LEU A 541 -21.28 -10.98 -4.82
C LEU A 541 -21.81 -11.44 -3.46
N ASN A 542 -21.81 -12.76 -3.19
CA ASN A 542 -22.36 -13.27 -1.93
C ASN A 542 -21.46 -12.92 -0.73
N SER A 543 -20.16 -12.82 -0.94
CA SER A 543 -19.18 -12.34 0.05
C SER A 543 -19.36 -10.88 0.47
N LEU A 544 -20.14 -10.09 -0.27
CA LEU A 544 -20.56 -8.73 0.14
C LEU A 544 -21.72 -8.74 1.15
N ALA A 545 -22.49 -9.84 1.25
CA ALA A 545 -23.47 -10.02 2.33
C ALA A 545 -22.79 -10.16 3.69
N MET A 546 -21.54 -10.65 3.73
CA MET A 546 -20.68 -10.64 4.92
C MET A 546 -19.98 -9.29 5.17
N HIS A 547 -20.57 -8.21 4.63
CA HIS A 547 -20.19 -6.82 4.80
C HIS A 547 -18.81 -6.43 4.21
N THR A 548 -18.66 -5.14 3.96
CA THR A 548 -17.49 -4.52 3.33
C THR A 548 -17.05 -3.31 4.13
N PHE A 549 -15.76 -3.19 4.43
CA PHE A 549 -15.16 -2.00 4.98
C PHE A 549 -14.35 -1.25 3.93
N VAL A 550 -14.70 0.00 3.67
CA VAL A 550 -14.01 0.88 2.70
C VAL A 550 -13.41 2.05 3.45
N THR A 551 -12.09 2.22 3.37
CA THR A 551 -11.41 3.27 4.12
C THR A 551 -10.32 3.97 3.34
N GLY A 552 -10.08 5.24 3.65
CA GLY A 552 -9.02 6.03 3.05
C GLY A 552 -9.18 7.52 3.32
N SER A 553 -8.05 8.23 3.33
CA SER A 553 -7.99 9.68 3.47
C SER A 553 -8.81 10.43 2.40
N THR A 554 -9.23 11.67 2.70
CA THR A 554 -9.90 12.54 1.72
C THR A 554 -9.08 12.63 0.42
N GLY A 555 -9.76 12.50 -0.73
CA GLY A 555 -9.13 12.50 -2.06
C GLY A 555 -8.41 11.19 -2.46
N SER A 556 -8.44 10.14 -1.63
CA SER A 556 -7.85 8.82 -1.96
C SER A 556 -8.65 8.04 -3.01
N GLY A 557 -9.98 8.23 -3.07
CA GLY A 557 -10.90 7.52 -3.97
C GLY A 557 -12.04 6.75 -3.31
N LYS A 558 -12.26 6.89 -1.98
CA LYS A 558 -13.34 6.23 -1.20
C LYS A 558 -14.69 6.24 -1.93
N SER A 559 -15.26 7.42 -2.20
CA SER A 559 -16.58 7.55 -2.83
C SER A 559 -16.62 6.94 -4.24
N ASN A 560 -15.57 7.11 -5.06
CA ASN A 560 -15.47 6.48 -6.38
C ASN A 560 -15.54 4.94 -6.31
N THR A 561 -14.91 4.35 -5.31
CA THR A 561 -14.96 2.90 -5.04
C THR A 561 -16.38 2.46 -4.76
N ILE A 562 -17.09 3.19 -3.89
CA ILE A 562 -18.47 2.88 -3.53
C ILE A 562 -19.40 3.08 -4.75
N TYR A 563 -19.20 4.12 -5.56
CA TYR A 563 -19.94 4.31 -6.81
C TYR A 563 -19.74 3.15 -7.79
N LYS A 564 -18.51 2.65 -7.94
CA LYS A 564 -18.21 1.45 -8.74
C LYS A 564 -18.92 0.20 -8.20
N LEU A 565 -18.90 -0.02 -6.88
CA LEU A 565 -19.59 -1.13 -6.22
C LEU A 565 -21.10 -1.05 -6.40
N LEU A 566 -21.75 0.06 -6.04
CA LEU A 566 -23.20 0.26 -6.17
C LEU A 566 -23.68 0.09 -7.62
N ASN A 567 -22.94 0.61 -8.59
CA ASN A 567 -23.26 0.41 -10.01
C ASN A 567 -23.04 -1.04 -10.48
N GLY A 568 -22.11 -1.79 -9.87
CA GLY A 568 -21.95 -3.23 -10.10
C GLY A 568 -23.11 -4.04 -9.52
N LEU A 569 -23.48 -3.74 -8.27
CA LEU A 569 -24.59 -4.35 -7.52
C LEU A 569 -25.93 -4.14 -8.23
N ASN A 570 -26.25 -2.91 -8.59
CA ASN A 570 -27.49 -2.55 -9.28
C ASN A 570 -27.60 -3.20 -10.69
N LYS A 571 -26.47 -3.46 -11.38
CA LYS A 571 -26.44 -4.29 -12.61
C LYS A 571 -26.73 -5.78 -12.38
N LYS A 572 -26.55 -6.27 -11.15
CA LYS A 572 -26.93 -7.61 -10.69
C LYS A 572 -28.30 -7.61 -9.99
N ASN A 573 -29.09 -6.55 -10.16
CA ASN A 573 -30.39 -6.35 -9.52
C ASN A 573 -30.36 -6.36 -7.97
N VAL A 574 -29.19 -6.08 -7.37
CA VAL A 574 -29.07 -5.83 -5.93
C VAL A 574 -29.39 -4.36 -5.66
N LYS A 575 -30.35 -4.13 -4.77
CA LYS A 575 -30.86 -2.81 -4.37
C LYS A 575 -29.96 -2.18 -3.30
N PHE A 576 -30.11 -0.89 -3.03
CA PHE A 576 -29.28 -0.23 -2.01
C PHE A 576 -29.94 0.95 -1.30
N LEU A 577 -29.53 1.15 -0.05
CA LEU A 577 -29.79 2.36 0.73
C LEU A 577 -28.46 3.06 0.97
N VAL A 578 -28.35 4.35 0.64
CA VAL A 578 -27.19 5.17 1.05
C VAL A 578 -27.62 6.13 2.14
N ILE A 579 -26.99 6.06 3.31
CA ILE A 579 -27.11 7.08 4.36
C ILE A 579 -25.88 7.97 4.29
N GLU A 580 -26.06 9.23 3.88
CA GLU A 580 -24.98 10.18 3.59
C GLU A 580 -25.02 11.38 4.57
N PRO A 581 -24.21 11.39 5.63
CA PRO A 581 -24.27 12.42 6.68
C PRO A 581 -23.42 13.66 6.45
N ALA A 582 -22.54 13.71 5.45
CA ALA A 582 -21.47 14.71 5.39
C ALA A 582 -21.55 15.65 4.17
N LYS A 583 -21.42 15.10 2.96
CA LYS A 583 -21.19 15.84 1.71
C LYS A 583 -22.43 15.90 0.81
N GLY A 584 -23.31 14.91 0.91
CA GLY A 584 -24.47 14.79 0.01
C GLY A 584 -24.09 14.42 -1.44
N GLU A 585 -22.89 13.86 -1.67
CA GLU A 585 -22.33 13.65 -3.02
C GLU A 585 -23.09 12.60 -3.86
N TYR A 586 -23.68 11.59 -3.21
CA TYR A 586 -24.38 10.50 -3.89
C TYR A 586 -25.58 10.96 -4.73
N LYS A 587 -26.32 12.01 -4.30
CA LYS A 587 -27.44 12.55 -5.08
C LYS A 587 -26.98 13.27 -6.36
N GLU A 588 -25.76 13.81 -6.37
CA GLU A 588 -25.17 14.49 -7.54
C GLU A 588 -24.62 13.48 -8.56
N VAL A 589 -24.40 12.24 -8.13
CA VAL A 589 -23.86 11.15 -8.96
C VAL A 589 -24.97 10.24 -9.47
N PHE A 590 -25.92 9.86 -8.61
CA PHE A 590 -26.97 8.88 -8.90
C PHE A 590 -28.39 9.45 -8.87
N GLY A 591 -28.66 10.47 -8.06
CA GLY A 591 -30.03 10.81 -7.64
C GLY A 591 -30.98 11.27 -8.75
N GLY A 592 -30.49 11.68 -9.92
CA GLY A 592 -31.34 12.00 -11.08
C GLY A 592 -31.82 10.77 -11.88
N ARG A 593 -31.48 9.55 -11.44
CA ARG A 593 -32.01 8.31 -12.02
C ARG A 593 -33.49 8.11 -11.63
N LYS A 594 -34.27 7.53 -12.55
CA LYS A 594 -35.71 7.25 -12.32
C LYS A 594 -35.99 6.11 -11.35
N ASP A 595 -35.02 5.22 -11.13
CA ASP A 595 -35.13 4.06 -10.25
C ASP A 595 -34.55 4.31 -8.84
N ILE A 596 -34.38 5.58 -8.46
CA ILE A 596 -33.80 6.00 -7.17
C ILE A 596 -34.69 7.04 -6.50
N TYR A 597 -35.01 6.82 -5.22
CA TYR A 597 -35.65 7.81 -4.36
C TYR A 597 -34.59 8.63 -3.61
N VAL A 598 -34.78 9.94 -3.54
CA VAL A 598 -33.87 10.87 -2.83
C VAL A 598 -34.63 11.59 -1.73
N PHE A 599 -34.42 11.14 -0.50
CA PHE A 599 -34.95 11.78 0.70
C PHE A 599 -33.87 12.60 1.40
N GLY A 600 -34.27 13.64 2.10
CA GLY A 600 -33.35 14.42 2.91
C GLY A 600 -34.10 15.35 3.86
N THR A 601 -33.41 16.39 4.33
CA THR A 601 -33.83 17.11 5.54
C THR A 601 -34.36 18.52 5.26
N ASN A 602 -34.29 18.98 4.01
CA ASN A 602 -34.76 20.31 3.62
C ASN A 602 -35.71 20.21 2.41
N PRO A 603 -37.01 20.52 2.58
CA PRO A 603 -38.01 20.28 1.55
C PRO A 603 -37.76 21.09 0.28
N LYS A 604 -36.98 22.18 0.33
CA LYS A 604 -36.65 23.00 -0.85
C LYS A 604 -35.73 22.28 -1.86
N TYR A 605 -35.00 21.24 -1.44
CA TYR A 605 -33.94 20.62 -2.23
C TYR A 605 -34.16 19.12 -2.53
N CYS A 606 -35.08 18.47 -1.82
CA CYS A 606 -35.43 17.07 -1.95
C CYS A 606 -36.78 16.83 -1.27
N ASP A 607 -37.37 15.65 -1.48
CA ASP A 607 -38.48 15.22 -0.64
C ASP A 607 -37.97 15.01 0.80
N LEU A 608 -38.84 15.27 1.76
CA LEU A 608 -38.49 15.19 3.17
C LEU A 608 -38.49 13.72 3.62
N LEU A 609 -37.41 13.26 4.25
CA LEU A 609 -37.41 12.01 5.00
C LEU A 609 -38.53 12.08 6.06
N LYS A 610 -39.37 11.05 6.14
CA LYS A 610 -40.39 10.91 7.18
C LYS A 610 -40.32 9.51 7.78
N ILE A 611 -40.11 9.43 9.10
CA ILE A 611 -39.95 8.18 9.84
C ILE A 611 -40.56 8.34 11.23
N ASN A 612 -41.34 7.37 11.72
CA ASN A 612 -41.69 7.30 13.14
C ASN A 612 -40.72 6.34 13.84
N PRO A 613 -39.88 6.81 14.79
CA PRO A 613 -38.98 5.94 15.56
C PRO A 613 -39.70 4.90 16.40
N PHE A 614 -40.95 5.18 16.80
CA PHE A 614 -41.77 4.35 17.69
C PHE A 614 -42.75 3.44 16.93
N LYS A 615 -42.58 3.24 15.62
CA LYS A 615 -43.44 2.36 14.82
C LYS A 615 -42.68 1.12 14.35
N PHE A 616 -43.10 -0.03 14.83
CA PHE A 616 -42.51 -1.35 14.57
C PHE A 616 -43.47 -2.26 13.77
N PRO A 617 -42.97 -3.32 13.11
CA PRO A 617 -43.79 -4.34 12.45
C PRO A 617 -44.60 -5.21 13.43
N GLU A 618 -45.71 -5.79 12.99
CA GLU A 618 -46.61 -6.62 13.82
C GLU A 618 -45.93 -7.86 14.44
N ASP A 619 -44.94 -8.47 13.77
CA ASP A 619 -44.20 -9.62 14.32
C ASP A 619 -43.19 -9.25 15.42
N ILE A 620 -43.01 -7.96 15.72
CA ILE A 620 -42.07 -7.48 16.73
C ILE A 620 -42.83 -7.07 18.00
N HIS A 621 -42.39 -7.60 19.14
CA HIS A 621 -42.98 -7.25 20.43
C HIS A 621 -42.58 -5.82 20.84
N VAL A 622 -43.52 -5.03 21.36
CA VAL A 622 -43.30 -3.62 21.75
C VAL A 622 -42.09 -3.44 22.67
N LEU A 623 -41.94 -4.30 23.69
CA LEU A 623 -40.78 -4.24 24.61
C LEU A 623 -39.44 -4.53 23.92
N GLU A 624 -39.38 -5.41 22.92
CA GLU A 624 -38.14 -5.65 22.16
C GLU A 624 -37.75 -4.41 21.36
N HIS A 625 -38.73 -3.76 20.74
CA HIS A 625 -38.52 -2.53 19.99
C HIS A 625 -38.06 -1.38 20.91
N ILE A 626 -38.65 -1.24 22.10
CA ILE A 626 -38.22 -0.27 23.12
C ILE A 626 -36.76 -0.50 23.53
N ASP A 627 -36.36 -1.74 23.80
CA ASP A 627 -34.98 -2.05 24.20
C ASP A 627 -33.97 -1.76 23.07
N ARG A 628 -34.27 -2.13 21.82
CA ARG A 628 -33.45 -1.74 20.64
C ARG A 628 -33.34 -0.22 20.49
N LEU A 629 -34.46 0.50 20.65
CA LEU A 629 -34.49 1.95 20.53
C LEU A 629 -33.64 2.64 21.63
N LEU A 630 -33.63 2.08 22.85
CA LEU A 630 -32.75 2.51 23.93
C LEU A 630 -31.27 2.25 23.64
N GLU A 631 -30.90 1.15 22.99
CA GLU A 631 -29.51 0.92 22.54
C GLU A 631 -29.03 2.02 21.59
N ILE A 632 -29.86 2.45 20.63
CA ILE A 632 -29.54 3.56 19.73
C ILE A 632 -29.40 4.89 20.50
N PHE A 633 -30.29 5.19 21.46
CA PHE A 633 -30.13 6.38 22.30
C PHE A 633 -28.85 6.32 23.14
N ASN A 634 -28.49 5.16 23.73
CA ASN A 634 -27.26 4.97 24.50
C ASN A 634 -25.99 5.06 23.64
N ALA A 635 -26.05 4.65 22.37
CA ALA A 635 -24.96 4.81 21.41
C ALA A 635 -24.78 6.28 20.98
N CYS A 636 -25.89 6.99 20.75
CA CYS A 636 -25.86 8.36 20.21
C CYS A 636 -25.71 9.47 21.27
N TRP A 637 -26.16 9.24 22.51
CA TRP A 637 -26.14 10.22 23.58
C TRP A 637 -25.28 9.74 24.76
N PRO A 638 -24.39 10.59 25.30
CA PRO A 638 -23.75 10.29 26.57
C PRO A 638 -24.82 10.30 27.68
N MET A 639 -25.10 9.11 28.20
CA MET A 639 -25.98 8.86 29.35
C MET A 639 -25.15 8.37 30.55
N TYR A 640 -25.62 8.68 31.75
CA TYR A 640 -24.97 8.26 33.00
C TYR A 640 -26.03 7.97 34.08
N ALA A 641 -25.61 7.24 35.12
CA ALA A 641 -26.47 6.85 36.24
C ALA A 641 -27.79 6.20 35.76
N ALA A 642 -28.94 6.67 36.26
CA ALA A 642 -30.26 6.11 35.97
C ALA A 642 -30.94 6.69 34.70
N MET A 643 -30.27 7.55 33.92
CA MET A 643 -30.87 8.15 32.70
C MET A 643 -31.49 7.14 31.72
N PRO A 644 -30.88 5.97 31.41
CA PRO A 644 -31.47 5.02 30.49
C PRO A 644 -32.77 4.39 31.03
N ALA A 645 -32.85 4.16 32.35
CA ALA A 645 -34.05 3.62 32.99
C ALA A 645 -35.20 4.64 33.00
N VAL A 646 -34.90 5.91 33.31
CA VAL A 646 -35.87 7.02 33.22
C VAL A 646 -36.37 7.21 31.79
N LEU A 647 -35.51 7.04 30.79
CA LEU A 647 -35.91 7.10 29.38
C LEU A 647 -36.77 5.89 28.99
N LYS A 648 -36.45 4.68 29.48
CA LYS A 648 -37.27 3.47 29.26
C LYS A 648 -38.69 3.65 29.80
N GLU A 649 -38.83 4.00 31.07
CA GLU A 649 -40.11 4.24 31.75
C GLU A 649 -40.95 5.32 31.03
N ALA A 650 -40.31 6.39 30.55
CA ALA A 650 -40.99 7.43 29.78
C ALA A 650 -41.47 6.95 28.39
N ILE A 651 -40.73 6.06 27.73
CA ILE A 651 -41.14 5.45 26.44
C ILE A 651 -42.30 4.47 26.67
N GLU A 652 -42.19 3.59 27.68
CA GLU A 652 -43.23 2.62 28.06
C GLU A 652 -44.55 3.34 28.37
N MET A 653 -44.53 4.37 29.23
CA MET A 653 -45.69 5.22 29.53
C MET A 653 -46.27 5.90 28.27
N ALA A 654 -45.44 6.28 27.29
CA ALA A 654 -45.94 6.88 26.06
C ALA A 654 -46.72 5.88 25.20
N TYR A 655 -46.32 4.60 25.19
CA TYR A 655 -47.09 3.52 24.55
C TYR A 655 -48.40 3.23 25.28
N GLU A 656 -48.38 3.14 26.62
CA GLU A 656 -49.58 2.94 27.44
C GLU A 656 -50.64 4.03 27.20
N ILE A 657 -50.23 5.30 27.15
CA ILE A 657 -51.11 6.44 26.85
C ILE A 657 -51.72 6.35 25.44
N LYS A 658 -51.03 5.72 24.47
CA LYS A 658 -51.59 5.43 23.14
C LYS A 658 -52.39 4.13 23.08
N GLY A 659 -52.69 3.51 24.23
CA GLY A 659 -53.52 2.32 24.34
C GLY A 659 -52.80 1.02 24.00
N TRP A 660 -51.48 0.93 24.18
CA TRP A 660 -50.78 -0.35 24.10
C TRP A 660 -50.81 -1.07 25.45
N ASP A 661 -51.17 -2.35 25.40
CA ASP A 661 -50.84 -3.32 26.44
C ASP A 661 -49.42 -3.83 26.17
N LEU A 662 -48.51 -3.59 27.12
CA LEU A 662 -47.08 -3.92 26.97
C LEU A 662 -46.76 -5.40 27.23
N ASP A 663 -47.61 -6.13 27.94
CA ASP A 663 -47.41 -7.55 28.27
C ASP A 663 -47.83 -8.46 27.11
N TYR A 664 -48.88 -8.07 26.37
CA TYR A 664 -49.38 -8.81 25.20
C TYR A 664 -48.98 -8.17 23.86
N SER A 665 -48.37 -6.99 23.87
CA SER A 665 -47.98 -6.21 22.68
C SER A 665 -49.15 -5.96 21.70
N ILE A 666 -50.33 -5.67 22.24
CA ILE A 666 -51.54 -5.35 21.48
C ILE A 666 -51.97 -3.90 21.75
N ASN A 667 -52.48 -3.21 20.72
CA ASN A 667 -53.14 -1.92 20.91
C ASN A 667 -54.65 -2.14 21.06
N VAL A 668 -55.28 -1.53 22.07
CA VAL A 668 -56.72 -1.71 22.35
C VAL A 668 -57.65 -0.92 21.43
N ASN A 669 -57.11 -0.02 20.61
CA ASN A 669 -57.89 0.77 19.66
C ASN A 669 -58.09 0.03 18.32
N GLU A 670 -59.17 0.33 17.61
CA GLU A 670 -59.46 -0.25 16.27
C GLU A 670 -58.38 0.05 15.21
N THR A 671 -57.54 1.05 15.43
CA THR A 671 -56.38 1.36 14.58
C THR A 671 -55.14 1.56 15.44
N TYR A 672 -54.00 0.99 15.04
CA TYR A 672 -52.77 1.14 15.81
C TYR A 672 -52.31 2.60 15.84
N ILE A 673 -52.13 3.13 17.06
CA ILE A 673 -51.62 4.47 17.34
C ILE A 673 -50.25 4.30 17.99
N TYR A 674 -49.20 4.82 17.36
CA TYR A 674 -47.84 4.73 17.87
C TYR A 674 -47.44 6.09 18.47
N PRO A 675 -46.59 6.12 19.51
CA PRO A 675 -46.07 7.37 20.06
C PRO A 675 -45.26 8.21 19.07
N THR A 676 -44.97 9.44 19.48
CA THR A 676 -44.10 10.39 18.80
C THR A 676 -43.09 10.99 19.80
N PHE A 677 -42.15 11.81 19.31
CA PHE A 677 -41.26 12.56 20.20
C PHE A 677 -41.97 13.64 21.02
N GLU A 678 -43.18 14.08 20.62
CA GLU A 678 -43.98 15.01 21.42
C GLU A 678 -44.57 14.28 22.62
N ASP A 679 -45.12 13.08 22.43
CA ASP A 679 -45.60 12.22 23.51
C ASP A 679 -44.48 11.87 24.50
N LEU A 680 -43.31 11.47 23.98
CA LEU A 680 -42.14 11.19 24.83
C LEU A 680 -41.66 12.42 25.61
N LEU A 681 -41.80 13.63 25.06
CA LEU A 681 -41.42 14.86 25.75
C LEU A 681 -42.31 15.11 26.97
N GLU A 682 -43.61 14.81 26.85
CA GLU A 682 -44.59 14.96 27.91
C GLU A 682 -44.41 13.88 28.99
N THR A 683 -44.33 12.60 28.62
CA THR A 683 -44.14 11.50 29.60
C THR A 683 -42.82 11.61 30.34
N LEU A 684 -41.73 11.98 29.65
CA LEU A 684 -40.42 12.18 30.28
C LEU A 684 -40.44 13.28 31.34
N ALA A 685 -41.20 14.36 31.12
CA ALA A 685 -41.39 15.40 32.12
C ALA A 685 -42.18 14.89 33.34
N VAL A 686 -43.19 14.05 33.13
CA VAL A 686 -43.97 13.41 34.21
C VAL A 686 -43.10 12.46 35.03
N VAL A 687 -42.40 11.52 34.38
CA VAL A 687 -41.53 10.52 35.04
C VAL A 687 -40.43 11.19 35.86
N ILE A 688 -39.72 12.18 35.30
CA ILE A 688 -38.67 12.89 36.05
C ILE A 688 -39.25 13.61 37.27
N ASN A 689 -40.40 14.29 37.14
CA ASN A 689 -41.01 15.00 38.26
C ASN A 689 -41.55 14.07 39.35
N ASN A 690 -42.10 12.91 38.99
CA ASN A 690 -42.66 11.93 39.93
C ASN A 690 -41.61 11.03 40.58
N SER A 691 -40.42 10.87 39.97
CA SER A 691 -39.34 10.03 40.51
C SER A 691 -38.92 10.41 41.93
N SER A 692 -38.36 9.45 42.68
CA SER A 692 -37.87 9.67 44.06
C SER A 692 -36.48 10.32 44.14
N TYR A 693 -35.93 10.82 43.03
CA TYR A 693 -34.59 11.43 42.99
C TYR A 693 -34.54 12.83 43.61
N SER A 694 -33.34 13.27 43.99
CA SER A 694 -33.13 14.63 44.51
C SER A 694 -33.43 15.69 43.44
N GLN A 695 -33.77 16.91 43.87
CA GLN A 695 -34.07 18.02 42.94
C GLN A 695 -32.89 18.37 42.02
N GLU A 696 -31.66 18.19 42.49
CA GLU A 696 -30.45 18.35 41.67
C GLU A 696 -30.39 17.30 40.54
N VAL A 697 -30.65 16.02 40.86
CA VAL A 697 -30.70 14.94 39.86
C VAL A 697 -31.84 15.16 38.87
N LYS A 698 -33.03 15.56 39.34
CA LYS A 698 -34.17 15.90 38.47
C LYS A 698 -33.84 17.06 37.52
N SER A 699 -33.19 18.11 38.02
CA SER A 699 -32.75 19.26 37.22
C SER A 699 -31.72 18.84 36.17
N ASN A 700 -30.72 18.04 36.56
CA ASN A 700 -29.70 17.51 35.65
C ASN A 700 -30.30 16.61 34.56
N TYR A 701 -31.24 15.73 34.92
CA TYR A 701 -31.94 14.86 33.96
C TYR A 701 -32.85 15.66 33.02
N SER A 702 -33.54 16.68 33.53
CA SER A 702 -34.33 17.61 32.70
C SER A 702 -33.44 18.36 31.71
N GLY A 703 -32.32 18.92 32.19
CA GLY A 703 -31.35 19.60 31.33
C GLY A 703 -30.77 18.70 30.24
N ALA A 704 -30.49 17.43 30.55
CA ALA A 704 -29.86 16.48 29.64
C ALA A 704 -30.83 15.79 28.64
N LEU A 705 -32.01 15.35 29.09
CA LEU A 705 -32.95 14.56 28.28
C LEU A 705 -34.05 15.43 27.67
N ILE A 706 -34.80 16.20 28.48
CA ILE A 706 -35.94 17.02 28.00
C ILE A 706 -35.46 18.01 26.93
N THR A 707 -34.31 18.67 27.13
CA THR A 707 -33.73 19.59 26.13
C THR A 707 -33.40 18.89 24.81
N ARG A 708 -32.89 17.65 24.85
CA ARG A 708 -32.57 16.86 23.65
C ARG A 708 -33.84 16.43 22.93
N VAL A 709 -34.81 15.81 23.62
CA VAL A 709 -36.09 15.37 23.03
C VAL A 709 -36.85 16.56 22.43
N LYS A 710 -36.92 17.69 23.15
CA LYS A 710 -37.55 18.94 22.66
C LYS A 710 -36.86 19.54 21.43
N SER A 711 -35.59 19.22 21.17
CA SER A 711 -34.94 19.62 19.91
C SER A 711 -35.42 18.79 18.72
N LEU A 712 -35.89 17.56 18.95
CA LEU A 712 -36.39 16.64 17.92
C LEU A 712 -37.84 16.92 17.54
N THR A 713 -38.67 17.46 18.46
CA THR A 713 -40.07 17.84 18.18
C THR A 713 -40.21 19.09 17.33
N ASN A 714 -39.16 19.92 17.22
CA ASN A 714 -39.27 21.26 16.65
C ASN A 714 -38.64 21.40 15.25
N GLY A 715 -39.10 22.42 14.51
CA GLY A 715 -38.47 22.88 13.27
C GLY A 715 -38.54 21.89 12.10
N LEU A 716 -37.39 21.50 11.55
CA LEU A 716 -37.30 20.49 10.48
C LEU A 716 -37.29 19.06 11.05
N LEU A 717 -36.80 18.86 12.29
CA LEU A 717 -36.71 17.52 12.89
C LEU A 717 -38.10 16.99 13.25
N GLY A 718 -38.99 17.82 13.82
CA GLY A 718 -40.38 17.44 14.06
C GLY A 718 -41.20 17.18 12.78
N ARG A 719 -40.70 17.64 11.62
CA ARG A 719 -41.29 17.26 10.33
C ARG A 719 -40.72 15.97 9.76
N ILE A 720 -39.54 15.55 10.20
CA ILE A 720 -38.93 14.26 9.84
C ILE A 720 -39.47 13.15 10.73
N PHE A 721 -39.56 13.41 12.04
CA PHE A 721 -40.12 12.49 13.02
C PHE A 721 -41.63 12.74 13.16
N ASN A 722 -42.44 11.99 12.43
CA ASN A 722 -43.90 12.16 12.40
C ASN A 722 -44.62 10.81 12.19
N GLU A 723 -45.93 10.75 12.47
CA GLU A 723 -46.74 9.53 12.28
C GLU A 723 -46.85 9.06 10.82
N ASN A 724 -46.84 10.00 9.86
CA ASN A 724 -47.05 9.74 8.42
C ASN A 724 -45.72 9.47 7.71
N GLU A 725 -45.10 8.36 8.09
CA GLU A 725 -43.80 7.92 7.58
C GLU A 725 -43.82 7.39 6.14
N ILE A 726 -42.63 7.32 5.54
CA ILE A 726 -42.41 6.63 4.26
C ILE A 726 -42.56 5.12 4.50
N ASP A 727 -43.19 4.41 3.57
CA ASP A 727 -43.29 2.95 3.57
C ASP A 727 -41.89 2.31 3.63
N SER A 728 -41.67 1.44 4.62
CA SER A 728 -40.43 0.66 4.79
C SER A 728 -40.04 -0.11 3.52
N LYS A 729 -41.00 -0.54 2.71
CA LYS A 729 -40.73 -1.18 1.42
C LYS A 729 -40.03 -0.24 0.44
N ILE A 730 -40.41 1.04 0.41
CA ILE A 730 -39.72 2.04 -0.41
C ILE A 730 -38.31 2.28 0.14
N LEU A 731 -38.16 2.37 1.47
CA LEU A 731 -36.87 2.64 2.11
C LEU A 731 -35.84 1.50 1.97
N PHE A 732 -36.31 0.24 1.93
CA PHE A 732 -35.43 -0.94 2.08
C PHE A 732 -35.49 -1.94 0.91
N ASP A 733 -36.48 -1.91 0.02
CA ASP A 733 -36.52 -2.80 -1.18
C ASP A 733 -36.29 -2.06 -2.50
N GLU A 734 -36.21 -0.73 -2.49
CA GLU A 734 -35.86 0.08 -3.66
C GLU A 734 -34.48 0.74 -3.51
N ASN A 735 -33.97 1.38 -4.56
CA ASN A 735 -32.72 2.14 -4.44
C ASN A 735 -33.03 3.51 -3.79
N VAL A 736 -32.38 3.82 -2.67
CA VAL A 736 -32.66 5.02 -1.88
C VAL A 736 -31.39 5.75 -1.49
N ILE A 737 -31.45 7.08 -1.51
CA ILE A 737 -30.42 7.96 -0.95
C ILE A 737 -31.08 8.83 0.12
N VAL A 738 -30.59 8.74 1.35
CA VAL A 738 -30.95 9.58 2.48
C VAL A 738 -29.83 10.58 2.74
N ASP A 739 -30.05 11.83 2.34
CA ASP A 739 -29.10 12.94 2.47
C ASP A 739 -29.30 13.71 3.78
N LEU A 740 -28.41 13.46 4.74
CA LEU A 740 -28.37 14.13 6.05
C LEU A 740 -27.29 15.22 6.13
N SER A 741 -26.58 15.52 5.02
CA SER A 741 -25.49 16.53 4.96
C SER A 741 -25.86 17.90 5.51
N ARG A 742 -27.14 18.29 5.40
CA ARG A 742 -27.69 19.58 5.84
C ARG A 742 -28.00 19.68 7.34
N ILE A 743 -27.84 18.61 8.11
CA ILE A 743 -27.95 18.65 9.58
C ILE A 743 -26.63 19.17 10.17
N GLY A 744 -26.72 19.99 11.22
CA GLY A 744 -25.55 20.52 11.93
C GLY A 744 -24.99 19.60 13.01
N SER A 745 -25.85 19.12 13.92
CA SER A 745 -25.45 18.21 15.02
C SER A 745 -25.03 16.84 14.48
N VAL A 746 -23.92 16.33 15.01
CA VAL A 746 -23.46 14.96 14.75
C VAL A 746 -24.39 13.96 15.43
N GLU A 747 -24.77 14.22 16.67
CA GLU A 747 -25.65 13.40 17.49
C GLU A 747 -27.01 13.17 16.81
N THR A 748 -27.57 14.20 16.15
CA THR A 748 -28.81 14.05 15.36
C THR A 748 -28.60 13.18 14.11
N LYS A 749 -27.44 13.25 13.45
CA LYS A 749 -27.11 12.37 12.30
C LYS A 749 -26.95 10.93 12.74
N SER A 750 -26.25 10.70 13.84
CA SER A 750 -26.11 9.38 14.47
C SER A 750 -27.48 8.80 14.82
N LEU A 751 -28.35 9.60 15.46
CA LEU A 751 -29.68 9.17 15.86
C LEU A 751 -30.56 8.80 14.66
N ILE A 752 -30.62 9.62 13.60
CA ILE A 752 -31.39 9.28 12.39
C ILE A 752 -30.81 8.02 11.71
N THR A 753 -29.49 7.88 11.65
CA THR A 753 -28.83 6.69 11.10
C THR A 753 -29.15 5.44 11.90
N GLY A 754 -29.14 5.53 13.24
CA GLY A 754 -29.49 4.45 14.16
C GLY A 754 -30.96 4.06 14.10
N ILE A 755 -31.87 5.03 13.96
CA ILE A 755 -33.30 4.76 13.77
C ILE A 755 -33.53 4.05 12.43
N LEU A 756 -32.92 4.54 11.33
CA LEU A 756 -32.98 3.87 10.04
C LEU A 756 -32.40 2.44 10.09
N PHE A 757 -31.36 2.21 10.89
CA PHE A 757 -30.81 0.89 11.15
C PHE A 757 -31.80 -0.04 11.87
N ILE A 758 -32.44 0.39 12.97
CA ILE A 758 -33.49 -0.42 13.64
C ILE A 758 -34.62 -0.73 12.66
N LYS A 759 -35.14 0.29 11.96
CA LYS A 759 -36.27 0.09 11.04
C LYS A 759 -35.94 -0.88 9.91
N LEU A 760 -34.70 -0.86 9.40
CA LEU A 760 -34.19 -1.83 8.44
C LEU A 760 -34.10 -3.23 9.07
N GLN A 761 -33.51 -3.34 10.26
CA GLN A 761 -33.32 -4.60 10.99
C GLN A 761 -34.66 -5.30 11.26
N GLU A 762 -35.64 -4.58 11.83
CA GLU A 762 -36.98 -5.08 12.11
C GLU A 762 -37.74 -5.43 10.83
N TYR A 763 -37.64 -4.59 9.79
CA TYR A 763 -38.23 -4.89 8.48
C TYR A 763 -37.67 -6.18 7.86
N ARG A 764 -36.36 -6.43 7.99
CA ARG A 764 -35.72 -7.66 7.53
C ARG A 764 -36.09 -8.89 8.37
N PHE A 765 -36.22 -8.75 9.69
CA PHE A 765 -36.68 -9.83 10.56
C PHE A 765 -38.09 -10.31 10.18
N SER A 766 -39.06 -9.40 10.02
CA SER A 766 -40.45 -9.75 9.68
C SER A 766 -40.62 -10.32 8.27
N ASN A 767 -40.00 -9.71 7.25
CA ASN A 767 -40.32 -10.02 5.85
C ASN A 767 -39.53 -11.20 5.25
N THR A 768 -38.64 -11.85 6.00
CA THR A 768 -37.73 -12.86 5.42
C THR A 768 -38.04 -14.29 5.86
N SER A 769 -38.80 -15.02 5.03
CA SER A 769 -39.21 -16.42 5.30
C SER A 769 -38.07 -17.45 5.29
N SER A 770 -36.89 -17.09 4.76
CA SER A 770 -35.74 -18.01 4.58
C SER A 770 -34.47 -17.46 5.24
N ARG A 771 -33.98 -18.12 6.29
CA ARG A 771 -32.67 -17.84 6.88
C ARG A 771 -31.55 -18.26 5.91
N ASN A 772 -30.47 -17.48 5.83
CA ASN A 772 -29.34 -17.62 4.90
C ASN A 772 -29.70 -17.37 3.43
N SER A 773 -30.36 -16.25 3.11
CA SER A 773 -30.54 -15.86 1.71
C SER A 773 -29.29 -15.19 1.12
N ASN A 774 -29.06 -15.38 -0.19
CA ASN A 774 -28.08 -14.62 -0.98
C ASN A 774 -28.29 -13.09 -0.84
N LEU A 775 -27.29 -12.31 -1.26
CA LEU A 775 -27.36 -10.85 -1.23
C LEU A 775 -28.54 -10.31 -2.06
N LYS A 776 -29.40 -9.49 -1.43
CA LYS A 776 -30.56 -8.83 -2.06
C LYS A 776 -30.46 -7.31 -2.03
N HIS A 777 -29.92 -6.78 -0.93
CA HIS A 777 -29.84 -5.34 -0.67
C HIS A 777 -28.53 -4.99 0.05
N VAL A 778 -28.06 -3.76 -0.14
CA VAL A 778 -26.86 -3.22 0.50
C VAL A 778 -27.11 -1.84 1.10
N THR A 779 -26.90 -1.72 2.42
CA THR A 779 -26.86 -0.42 3.10
C THR A 779 -25.44 0.16 3.13
N VAL A 780 -25.26 1.40 2.66
CA VAL A 780 -24.02 2.18 2.78
C VAL A 780 -24.12 3.11 3.99
N LEU A 781 -23.16 2.97 4.91
CA LEU A 781 -22.98 3.85 6.08
C LEU A 781 -21.71 4.69 5.87
N GLU A 782 -21.88 5.92 5.38
CA GLU A 782 -20.77 6.89 5.27
C GLU A 782 -20.50 7.60 6.60
N GLU A 783 -19.22 7.86 6.89
CA GLU A 783 -18.73 8.40 8.16
C GLU A 783 -19.31 7.62 9.37
N ALA A 784 -19.19 6.29 9.30
CA ALA A 784 -19.81 5.35 10.24
C ALA A 784 -19.37 5.55 11.70
N HIS A 785 -18.22 6.19 11.96
CA HIS A 785 -17.77 6.57 13.31
C HIS A 785 -18.76 7.47 14.06
N ASN A 786 -19.72 8.08 13.38
CA ASN A 786 -20.79 8.85 14.02
C ASN A 786 -21.73 7.95 14.84
N LEU A 787 -22.04 6.73 14.37
CA LEU A 787 -22.89 5.76 15.08
C LEU A 787 -22.06 4.70 15.80
N LEU A 788 -21.00 4.19 15.15
CA LEU A 788 -20.22 3.02 15.59
C LEU A 788 -18.89 3.41 16.25
N ARG A 789 -18.95 4.44 17.10
CA ARG A 789 -17.77 5.10 17.66
C ARG A 789 -17.06 4.23 18.71
N ARG A 790 -15.73 4.16 18.63
CA ARG A 790 -14.89 3.62 19.69
C ARG A 790 -14.93 4.52 20.93
N THR A 791 -15.28 3.93 22.07
CA THR A 791 -15.17 4.55 23.40
C THR A 791 -13.87 4.14 24.09
N SER A 792 -13.32 5.01 24.94
CA SER A 792 -12.09 4.73 25.71
C SER A 792 -12.31 3.63 26.76
N PHE A 793 -11.33 2.75 26.93
CA PHE A 793 -11.30 1.82 28.08
C PHE A 793 -10.91 2.53 29.40
N ASP A 794 -10.37 3.75 29.33
CA ASP A 794 -9.82 4.51 30.46
C ASP A 794 -10.86 5.31 31.28
N GLN A 795 -12.16 4.94 31.24
CA GLN A 795 -13.11 5.46 32.23
C GLN A 795 -13.04 4.61 33.50
N ASN A 796 -12.87 5.30 34.64
CA ASN A 796 -12.56 4.70 35.94
C ASN A 796 -13.53 3.58 36.37
N GLN A 797 -13.01 2.65 37.19
CA GLN A 797 -13.56 1.34 37.57
C GLN A 797 -14.95 1.30 38.24
N GLU A 798 -15.68 2.42 38.33
CA GLU A 798 -17.02 2.50 38.94
C GLU A 798 -18.15 2.78 37.92
N GLY A 799 -17.82 3.08 36.65
CA GLY A 799 -18.79 3.31 35.59
C GLY A 799 -18.79 2.21 34.54
N THR A 800 -19.92 1.51 34.35
CA THR A 800 -20.08 0.61 33.20
C THR A 800 -20.10 1.44 31.92
N ASN A 801 -19.20 1.17 30.96
CA ASN A 801 -19.17 1.88 29.68
C ASN A 801 -20.36 1.46 28.79
N LEU A 802 -21.52 2.05 29.06
CA LEU A 802 -22.80 1.76 28.39
C LEU A 802 -22.73 2.05 26.89
N GLN A 803 -22.17 3.20 26.49
CA GLN A 803 -22.05 3.58 25.08
C GLN A 803 -21.21 2.58 24.29
N GLY A 804 -20.07 2.13 24.83
CA GLY A 804 -19.23 1.10 24.19
C GLY A 804 -19.97 -0.22 24.01
N LYS A 805 -20.73 -0.67 25.03
CA LYS A 805 -21.56 -1.87 24.94
C LYS A 805 -22.66 -1.73 23.87
N SER A 806 -23.35 -0.60 23.81
CA SER A 806 -24.38 -0.35 22.79
C SER A 806 -23.79 -0.35 21.38
N VAL A 807 -22.61 0.23 21.17
CA VAL A 807 -21.91 0.17 19.87
C VAL A 807 -21.52 -1.27 19.50
N GLU A 808 -21.04 -2.08 20.45
CA GLU A 808 -20.75 -3.50 20.23
C GLU A 808 -22.01 -4.30 19.87
N MET A 809 -23.15 -4.03 20.53
CA MET A 809 -24.43 -4.68 20.24
C MET A 809 -24.98 -4.33 18.85
N ILE A 810 -24.87 -3.06 18.44
CA ILE A 810 -25.21 -2.63 17.06
C ILE A 810 -24.28 -3.32 16.03
N SER A 811 -22.98 -3.39 16.33
CA SER A 811 -21.97 -4.03 15.46
C SER A 811 -22.20 -5.55 15.29
N ASN A 812 -22.64 -6.23 16.35
CA ASN A 812 -23.04 -7.63 16.29
C ASN A 812 -24.38 -7.80 15.55
N SER A 813 -25.35 -6.91 15.77
CA SER A 813 -26.62 -6.88 15.03
C SER A 813 -26.39 -6.70 13.51
N ILE A 814 -25.47 -5.83 13.10
CA ILE A 814 -25.04 -5.71 11.69
C ILE A 814 -24.53 -7.07 11.18
N ALA A 815 -23.70 -7.77 11.94
CA ALA A 815 -23.13 -9.07 11.56
C ALA A 815 -24.18 -10.20 11.44
N GLU A 816 -25.33 -10.08 12.12
CA GLU A 816 -26.45 -11.00 11.99
C GLU A 816 -27.30 -10.74 10.74
N MET A 817 -27.38 -9.48 10.29
CA MET A 817 -28.16 -9.07 9.11
C MET A 817 -27.76 -9.77 7.80
N ARG A 818 -26.52 -10.29 7.71
CA ARG A 818 -26.06 -11.14 6.60
C ARG A 818 -27.00 -12.32 6.33
N THR A 819 -27.67 -12.86 7.36
CA THR A 819 -28.57 -14.01 7.23
C THR A 819 -29.86 -13.69 6.46
N TYR A 820 -30.23 -12.41 6.36
CA TYR A 820 -31.40 -11.90 5.63
C TYR A 820 -31.05 -11.37 4.22
N GLY A 821 -29.81 -11.56 3.76
CA GLY A 821 -29.33 -11.07 2.46
C GLY A 821 -29.05 -9.56 2.44
N GLU A 822 -28.83 -8.95 3.61
CA GLU A 822 -28.53 -7.53 3.79
C GLU A 822 -27.01 -7.34 4.00
N GLY A 823 -26.35 -6.80 2.99
CA GLY A 823 -24.93 -6.41 3.07
C GLY A 823 -24.76 -5.00 3.62
N PHE A 824 -23.64 -4.73 4.30
CA PHE A 824 -23.31 -3.37 4.73
C PHE A 824 -21.99 -2.92 4.09
N ILE A 825 -21.96 -1.72 3.51
CA ILE A 825 -20.73 -1.03 3.10
C ILE A 825 -20.47 0.06 4.14
N ILE A 826 -19.51 -0.19 5.03
CA ILE A 826 -19.13 0.70 6.11
C ILE A 826 -17.95 1.54 5.62
N ALA A 827 -18.13 2.86 5.53
CA ALA A 827 -17.23 3.76 4.82
C ALA A 827 -16.70 4.89 5.72
N ASP A 828 -15.40 4.89 6.02
CA ASP A 828 -14.82 5.83 6.99
C ASP A 828 -13.40 6.31 6.62
N GLN A 829 -13.07 7.54 7.02
CA GLN A 829 -11.76 8.15 6.75
C GLN A 829 -10.73 7.86 7.84
N ALA A 830 -11.18 7.63 9.08
CA ALA A 830 -10.34 7.47 10.27
C ALA A 830 -10.72 6.16 11.01
N PRO A 831 -10.24 4.99 10.54
CA PRO A 831 -10.63 3.70 11.08
C PRO A 831 -10.33 3.52 12.58
N ASN A 832 -9.38 4.26 13.16
CA ASN A 832 -9.13 4.23 14.60
C ASN A 832 -10.29 4.80 15.46
N LEU A 833 -11.20 5.59 14.88
CA LEU A 833 -12.39 6.13 15.56
C LEU A 833 -13.56 5.13 15.62
N LEU A 834 -13.51 4.06 14.81
CA LEU A 834 -14.49 2.99 14.81
C LEU A 834 -14.17 1.94 15.88
N ASP A 835 -15.22 1.32 16.43
CA ASP A 835 -15.00 0.17 17.29
C ASP A 835 -14.38 -1.02 16.53
N GLN A 836 -13.52 -1.78 17.22
CA GLN A 836 -12.78 -2.88 16.59
C GLN A 836 -13.68 -4.02 16.13
N SER A 837 -14.84 -4.23 16.76
CA SER A 837 -15.82 -5.23 16.32
C SER A 837 -16.32 -4.94 14.89
N VAL A 838 -16.55 -3.67 14.55
CA VAL A 838 -17.04 -3.23 13.24
C VAL A 838 -16.04 -3.62 12.15
N ILE A 839 -14.77 -3.32 12.38
CA ILE A 839 -13.69 -3.67 11.46
C ILE A 839 -13.56 -5.20 11.41
N ARG A 840 -13.53 -5.90 12.54
CA ARG A 840 -13.39 -7.38 12.58
C ARG A 840 -14.53 -8.12 11.88
N ASN A 841 -15.77 -7.63 11.99
CA ASN A 841 -16.97 -8.30 11.48
C ASN A 841 -17.19 -8.09 9.96
N THR A 842 -16.35 -7.31 9.27
CA THR A 842 -16.41 -7.13 7.81
C THR A 842 -15.50 -8.12 7.06
N ASN A 843 -16.07 -8.85 6.10
CA ASN A 843 -15.33 -9.83 5.28
C ASN A 843 -14.50 -9.18 4.17
N THR A 844 -15.09 -8.22 3.45
CA THR A 844 -14.40 -7.56 2.34
C THR A 844 -13.71 -6.28 2.82
N LYS A 845 -12.42 -6.12 2.51
CA LYS A 845 -11.60 -4.96 2.88
C LYS A 845 -11.18 -4.22 1.64
N ILE A 846 -11.42 -2.91 1.59
CA ILE A 846 -10.87 -2.02 0.57
C ILE A 846 -10.20 -0.83 1.24
N ILE A 847 -8.86 -0.88 1.30
CA ILE A 847 -8.03 0.08 2.02
C ILE A 847 -7.29 0.94 0.99
N LEU A 848 -7.75 2.18 0.82
CA LEU A 848 -7.04 3.19 0.03
C LEU A 848 -5.97 3.88 0.90
N ARG A 849 -5.30 4.91 0.35
CA ARG A 849 -4.21 5.62 1.04
C ARG A 849 -4.62 6.15 2.43
N LEU A 850 -3.91 5.69 3.47
CA LEU A 850 -4.00 6.15 4.87
C LEU A 850 -2.64 6.69 5.35
N PRO A 851 -2.51 7.99 5.67
CA PRO A 851 -1.28 8.59 6.19
C PRO A 851 -0.93 8.23 7.63
N GLU A 852 -1.91 7.97 8.48
CA GLU A 852 -1.72 7.74 9.92
C GLU A 852 -1.32 6.29 10.25
N GLU A 853 -0.33 6.10 11.11
CA GLU A 853 0.22 4.77 11.39
C GLU A 853 -0.79 3.86 12.13
N LEU A 854 -1.47 4.39 13.14
CA LEU A 854 -2.46 3.62 13.92
C LEU A 854 -3.61 3.13 13.04
N ASP A 855 -4.04 3.96 12.07
CA ASP A 855 -5.05 3.57 11.08
C ASP A 855 -4.53 2.42 10.21
N ARG A 856 -3.34 2.57 9.63
CA ARG A 856 -2.69 1.53 8.80
C ARG A 856 -2.54 0.20 9.54
N GLN A 857 -2.06 0.22 10.78
CA GLN A 857 -1.89 -1.00 11.58
C GLN A 857 -3.24 -1.67 11.87
N THR A 858 -4.25 -0.89 12.27
CA THR A 858 -5.59 -1.41 12.60
C THR A 858 -6.22 -2.13 11.41
N VAL A 859 -6.24 -1.48 10.24
CA VAL A 859 -6.92 -2.04 9.06
C VAL A 859 -6.07 -3.08 8.36
N GLY A 860 -4.75 -2.90 8.31
CA GLY A 860 -3.83 -3.82 7.65
C GLY A 860 -3.74 -5.17 8.33
N LYS A 861 -3.68 -5.20 9.67
CA LYS A 861 -3.75 -6.45 10.44
C LYS A 861 -5.11 -7.14 10.27
N SER A 862 -6.19 -6.38 10.08
CA SER A 862 -7.52 -6.93 9.74
C SER A 862 -7.67 -7.43 8.29
N ALA A 863 -6.67 -7.20 7.44
CA ALA A 863 -6.63 -7.59 6.02
C ALA A 863 -5.43 -8.50 5.70
N SER A 864 -4.89 -9.19 6.72
CA SER A 864 -3.77 -10.13 6.60
C SER A 864 -2.48 -9.55 6.00
N LEU A 865 -2.24 -8.24 6.15
CA LEU A 865 -1.02 -7.59 5.66
C LEU A 865 0.17 -7.84 6.57
N ASN A 866 1.34 -8.04 5.97
CA ASN A 866 2.62 -8.01 6.66
C ASN A 866 3.09 -6.55 6.89
N GLU A 867 4.10 -6.36 7.76
CA GLU A 867 4.57 -5.03 8.14
C GLU A 867 5.11 -4.21 6.95
N ASP A 868 5.69 -4.84 5.92
CA ASP A 868 6.15 -4.14 4.72
C ASP A 868 4.98 -3.63 3.87
N GLN A 869 3.96 -4.47 3.67
CA GLN A 869 2.72 -4.10 2.99
C GLN A 869 1.94 -3.02 3.73
N ILE A 870 1.91 -3.05 5.07
CA ILE A 870 1.34 -1.98 5.90
C ILE A 870 2.07 -0.66 5.63
N ASN A 871 3.39 -0.68 5.45
CA ASN A 871 4.20 0.49 5.12
C ASN A 871 4.08 0.96 3.65
N GLU A 872 3.41 0.22 2.77
CA GLU A 872 3.04 0.66 1.41
C GLU A 872 1.73 1.46 1.36
N ILE A 873 0.81 1.27 2.31
CA ILE A 873 -0.49 1.97 2.36
C ILE A 873 -0.38 3.52 2.24
N PRO A 874 0.58 4.25 2.86
CA PRO A 874 0.64 5.70 2.73
C PRO A 874 1.21 6.15 1.37
N LYS A 875 1.89 5.25 0.64
CA LYS A 875 2.49 5.50 -0.67
C LYS A 875 1.51 5.28 -1.83
N LEU A 876 0.33 4.69 -1.58
CA LEU A 876 -0.65 4.36 -2.62
C LEU A 876 -1.11 5.60 -3.41
N LYS A 877 -1.15 5.46 -4.74
CA LYS A 877 -1.67 6.49 -5.66
C LYS A 877 -3.20 6.59 -5.52
N THR A 878 -3.80 7.74 -5.82
CA THR A 878 -5.27 7.91 -5.84
C THR A 878 -5.95 6.84 -6.71
N GLY A 879 -6.98 6.20 -6.17
CA GLY A 879 -7.68 5.08 -6.80
C GLY A 879 -6.88 3.76 -6.86
N VAL A 880 -5.75 3.64 -6.16
CA VAL A 880 -5.12 2.35 -5.84
C VAL A 880 -5.51 1.98 -4.41
N ALA A 881 -5.93 0.75 -4.21
CA ALA A 881 -6.35 0.21 -2.92
C ALA A 881 -5.75 -1.18 -2.69
N VAL A 882 -5.49 -1.54 -1.43
CA VAL A 882 -5.43 -2.93 -1.02
C VAL A 882 -6.85 -3.49 -1.05
N VAL A 883 -7.05 -4.66 -1.66
CA VAL A 883 -8.32 -5.39 -1.66
C VAL A 883 -8.09 -6.79 -1.11
N TYR A 884 -8.99 -7.23 -0.23
CA TYR A 884 -8.95 -8.55 0.39
C TYR A 884 -10.36 -9.03 0.74
N GLN A 885 -10.60 -10.33 0.66
CA GLN A 885 -11.75 -11.03 1.24
C GLN A 885 -11.21 -12.19 2.09
N ASN A 886 -11.89 -12.60 3.16
CA ASN A 886 -11.31 -13.55 4.12
C ASN A 886 -11.01 -14.95 3.53
N ASN A 887 -11.62 -15.30 2.39
CA ASN A 887 -11.35 -16.55 1.67
C ASN A 887 -10.20 -16.44 0.64
N TRP A 888 -9.61 -15.25 0.44
CA TRP A 888 -8.46 -15.07 -0.46
C TRP A 888 -7.16 -15.50 0.24
N ILE A 889 -6.28 -16.19 -0.50
CA ILE A 889 -4.98 -16.66 0.04
C ILE A 889 -4.09 -15.48 0.46
N GLN A 890 -4.16 -14.36 -0.28
CA GLN A 890 -3.32 -13.20 -0.05
C GLN A 890 -4.02 -11.89 -0.49
N PRO A 891 -3.74 -10.76 0.16
CA PRO A 891 -4.22 -9.45 -0.25
C PRO A 891 -3.52 -8.97 -1.54
N ILE A 892 -4.26 -8.24 -2.36
CA ILE A 892 -3.80 -7.70 -3.65
C ILE A 892 -3.84 -6.18 -3.64
N LEU A 893 -3.07 -5.55 -4.53
CA LEU A 893 -3.29 -4.15 -4.91
C LEU A 893 -4.16 -4.09 -6.16
N CYS A 894 -5.19 -3.25 -6.12
CA CYS A 894 -6.12 -3.00 -7.21
C CYS A 894 -6.07 -1.52 -7.62
N LYS A 895 -5.87 -1.24 -8.91
CA LYS A 895 -6.24 0.04 -9.50
C LYS A 895 -7.73 0.02 -9.79
N ILE A 896 -8.49 0.71 -8.96
CA ILE A 896 -9.95 0.83 -9.08
C ILE A 896 -10.28 1.72 -10.29
N ASP A 897 -11.25 1.27 -11.08
CA ASP A 897 -11.76 2.01 -12.23
C ASP A 897 -12.38 3.36 -11.84
N GLU A 898 -12.26 4.35 -12.71
CA GLU A 898 -12.98 5.63 -12.57
C GLU A 898 -14.47 5.47 -12.87
N PHE A 899 -15.34 6.00 -12.01
CA PHE A 899 -16.78 6.07 -12.23
C PHE A 899 -17.17 7.33 -13.01
N LYS A 900 -17.53 7.13 -14.30
CA LYS A 900 -17.74 8.22 -15.27
C LYS A 900 -19.19 8.66 -15.47
N ILE A 901 -20.16 7.82 -15.09
CA ILE A 901 -21.59 8.11 -15.31
C ILE A 901 -22.07 8.96 -14.14
N ARG A 902 -22.58 10.18 -14.40
CA ARG A 902 -23.18 11.02 -13.36
C ARG A 902 -24.52 11.57 -13.85
N ILE A 903 -25.56 11.38 -13.04
CA ILE A 903 -26.92 11.83 -13.31
C ILE A 903 -27.37 12.59 -12.05
N PRO A 904 -27.12 13.91 -11.97
CA PRO A 904 -27.38 14.69 -10.77
C PRO A 904 -28.88 14.85 -10.52
N PHE A 905 -29.26 14.80 -9.24
CA PHE A 905 -30.62 15.07 -8.81
C PHE A 905 -31.03 16.53 -9.08
N VAL A 906 -32.16 16.71 -9.76
CA VAL A 906 -32.77 18.01 -10.01
C VAL A 906 -34.16 18.01 -9.40
N TYR A 907 -34.32 18.74 -8.30
CA TYR A 907 -35.58 18.80 -7.56
C TYR A 907 -36.39 20.03 -7.95
N ASN A 908 -37.53 19.80 -8.60
CA ASN A 908 -38.45 20.84 -9.06
C ASN A 908 -39.82 20.66 -8.39
N ARG A 909 -40.06 21.38 -7.28
CA ARG A 909 -41.36 21.43 -6.59
C ARG A 909 -41.84 22.87 -6.45
N ASP A 910 -43.02 23.17 -6.98
CA ASP A 910 -43.60 24.52 -6.92
C ASP A 910 -44.32 24.77 -5.59
N PHE A 911 -43.51 25.10 -4.58
CA PHE A 911 -43.98 25.50 -3.26
C PHE A 911 -44.93 26.70 -3.28
N LYS A 912 -44.87 27.60 -4.28
CA LYS A 912 -45.77 28.77 -4.31
C LYS A 912 -47.18 28.34 -4.65
N SER A 913 -47.33 27.48 -5.66
CA SER A 913 -48.62 26.90 -6.02
C SER A 913 -49.16 25.98 -4.93
N GLU A 914 -48.31 25.15 -4.31
CA GLU A 914 -48.69 24.24 -3.22
C GLU A 914 -49.16 24.99 -1.96
N ILE A 915 -48.44 26.05 -1.53
CA ILE A 915 -48.86 26.91 -0.42
C ILE A 915 -50.17 27.63 -0.74
N LYS A 916 -50.32 28.19 -1.96
CA LYS A 916 -51.55 28.87 -2.37
C LYS A 916 -52.76 27.91 -2.43
N TYR A 917 -52.53 26.67 -2.87
CA TYR A 917 -53.53 25.61 -2.88
C TYR A 917 -53.97 25.26 -1.45
N ASN A 918 -53.02 24.93 -0.57
CA ASN A 918 -53.31 24.59 0.83
C ASN A 918 -54.02 25.72 1.58
N LYS A 919 -53.56 26.98 1.40
CA LYS A 919 -54.20 28.17 1.97
C LYS A 919 -55.68 28.30 1.56
N ARG A 920 -55.99 28.00 0.29
CA ARG A 920 -57.34 28.06 -0.28
C ARG A 920 -58.22 26.88 0.15
N MET A 921 -57.70 25.65 0.18
CA MET A 921 -58.44 24.48 0.65
C MET A 921 -58.79 24.60 2.14
N MET A 922 -57.83 25.03 2.96
CA MET A 922 -58.06 25.34 4.38
C MET A 922 -59.08 26.47 4.57
N GLY A 923 -59.04 27.49 3.71
CA GLY A 923 -60.05 28.55 3.67
C GLY A 923 -61.47 28.04 3.38
N TYR A 924 -61.63 27.10 2.45
CA TYR A 924 -62.94 26.48 2.20
C TYR A 924 -63.42 25.62 3.37
N LEU A 925 -62.55 24.77 3.95
CA LEU A 925 -62.91 23.94 5.09
C LEU A 925 -63.34 24.80 6.31
N LEU A 926 -62.57 25.84 6.64
CA LEU A 926 -62.89 26.72 7.76
C LEU A 926 -64.20 27.50 7.53
N LYS A 927 -64.53 27.87 6.27
CA LYS A 927 -65.85 28.44 5.94
C LYS A 927 -66.99 27.45 6.13
N ILE A 928 -66.82 26.18 5.75
CA ILE A 928 -67.81 25.12 6.00
C ILE A 928 -68.06 24.97 7.51
N LEU A 929 -66.99 24.85 8.29
CA LEU A 929 -67.06 24.67 9.74
C LEU A 929 -67.74 25.86 10.45
N LEU A 930 -67.48 27.08 9.98
CA LEU A 930 -68.01 28.31 10.57
C LEU A 930 -69.33 28.80 9.93
N ASN A 931 -69.93 28.06 8.99
CA ASN A 931 -71.11 28.53 8.24
C ASN A 931 -72.36 28.76 9.12
N ALA A 932 -72.44 28.09 10.27
CA ALA A 932 -73.48 28.32 11.28
C ALA A 932 -73.16 29.48 12.26
N ARG A 933 -71.99 30.14 12.12
CA ARG A 933 -71.47 31.22 12.98
C ARG A 933 -71.37 32.55 12.23
N VAL A 934 -72.12 32.71 11.15
CA VAL A 934 -72.24 33.95 10.36
C VAL A 934 -73.73 34.25 10.11
N THR A 935 -74.04 35.50 9.78
CA THR A 935 -75.40 35.93 9.42
C THR A 935 -75.87 35.25 8.13
N GLU A 936 -77.19 35.11 7.92
CA GLU A 936 -77.76 34.46 6.72
C GLU A 936 -77.27 35.10 5.41
N GLU A 937 -77.03 36.42 5.40
CA GLU A 937 -76.49 37.17 4.25
C GLU A 937 -75.02 36.82 3.93
N ASN A 938 -74.27 36.31 4.90
CA ASN A 938 -72.85 35.95 4.77
C ASN A 938 -72.59 34.45 4.64
N LYS A 939 -73.62 33.60 4.73
CA LYS A 939 -73.46 32.15 4.57
C LYS A 939 -72.93 31.81 3.17
N ILE A 940 -72.03 30.83 3.13
CA ILE A 940 -71.56 30.26 1.88
C ILE A 940 -72.60 29.29 1.30
N ASP A 941 -72.81 29.35 -0.01
CA ASP A 941 -73.55 28.32 -0.74
C ASP A 941 -72.69 27.04 -0.80
N LEU A 942 -73.13 26.04 -0.05
CA LEU A 942 -72.48 24.74 0.10
C LEU A 942 -72.53 23.90 -1.19
N GLU A 943 -73.40 24.24 -2.16
CA GLU A 943 -73.45 23.55 -3.46
C GLU A 943 -72.32 24.01 -4.41
N THR A 944 -71.75 25.19 -4.15
CA THR A 944 -70.61 25.72 -4.95
C THR A 944 -69.25 25.14 -4.55
N ILE A 945 -69.21 24.27 -3.52
CA ILE A 945 -67.97 23.76 -2.93
C ILE A 945 -67.79 22.27 -3.23
N ASP A 946 -66.65 21.94 -3.82
CA ASP A 946 -66.21 20.58 -4.09
C ASP A 946 -65.76 19.87 -2.79
N LEU A 947 -66.72 19.21 -2.13
CA LEU A 947 -66.48 18.47 -0.89
C LEU A 947 -65.57 17.25 -1.09
N GLU A 948 -65.53 16.63 -2.28
CA GLU A 948 -64.65 15.50 -2.55
C GLU A 948 -63.19 15.94 -2.57
N LYS A 949 -62.91 17.07 -3.23
CA LYS A 949 -61.59 17.68 -3.24
C LYS A 949 -61.12 18.18 -1.88
N ILE A 950 -62.03 18.64 -1.03
CA ILE A 950 -61.70 18.99 0.37
C ILE A 950 -61.41 17.71 1.18
N GLY A 951 -62.17 16.64 1.00
CA GLY A 951 -61.90 15.34 1.63
C GLY A 951 -60.55 14.76 1.21
N ASP A 952 -60.23 14.78 -0.08
CA ASP A 952 -58.92 14.32 -0.60
C ASP A 952 -57.76 15.19 -0.12
N TRP A 953 -57.97 16.51 0.01
CA TRP A 953 -56.99 17.39 0.64
C TRP A 953 -56.81 17.05 2.13
N LEU A 954 -57.90 16.86 2.87
CA LEU A 954 -57.91 16.56 4.31
C LEU A 954 -57.15 15.28 4.65
N LYS A 955 -57.18 14.25 3.78
CA LYS A 955 -56.33 13.05 3.90
C LYS A 955 -54.86 13.40 4.09
N GLY A 956 -54.35 14.40 3.35
CA GLY A 956 -52.97 14.89 3.41
C GLY A 956 -52.66 15.87 4.54
N VAL A 957 -53.65 16.36 5.29
CA VAL A 957 -53.44 17.29 6.41
C VAL A 957 -53.14 16.53 7.70
N GLN A 958 -52.19 17.06 8.48
CA GLN A 958 -51.86 16.62 9.84
C GLN A 958 -52.76 17.35 10.84
N ILE A 959 -53.69 16.60 11.42
CA ILE A 959 -54.60 16.94 12.52
C ILE A 959 -54.80 15.67 13.36
N GLY A 960 -55.30 15.77 14.59
CA GLY A 960 -55.49 14.63 15.49
C GLY A 960 -56.46 13.60 14.92
N LYS A 961 -56.21 12.31 15.15
CA LYS A 961 -57.03 11.20 14.60
C LYS A 961 -58.51 11.33 14.97
N GLU A 962 -58.82 11.69 16.22
CA GLU A 962 -60.20 11.94 16.69
C GLU A 962 -60.87 13.08 15.90
N SER A 963 -60.22 14.24 15.85
CA SER A 963 -60.68 15.43 15.13
C SER A 963 -60.86 15.18 13.64
N LYS A 964 -59.96 14.39 13.03
CA LYS A 964 -60.04 13.95 11.64
C LYS A 964 -61.24 13.03 11.40
N TYR A 965 -61.46 12.05 12.27
CA TYR A 965 -62.63 11.16 12.19
C TYR A 965 -63.95 11.94 12.35
N VAL A 966 -64.03 12.86 13.32
CA VAL A 966 -65.19 13.75 13.50
C VAL A 966 -65.42 14.57 12.23
N LEU A 967 -64.39 15.19 11.67
CA LEU A 967 -64.47 15.97 10.42
C LEU A 967 -64.91 15.13 9.22
N GLU A 968 -64.32 13.95 9.01
CA GLU A 968 -64.67 13.09 7.89
C GLU A 968 -66.13 12.60 7.98
N LYS A 969 -66.59 12.25 9.19
CA LYS A 969 -67.99 11.92 9.48
C LYS A 969 -68.93 13.09 9.20
N ASP A 970 -68.62 14.29 9.70
CA ASP A 970 -69.48 15.47 9.52
C ASP A 970 -69.47 15.98 8.06
N LEU A 971 -68.36 15.82 7.32
CA LEU A 971 -68.31 16.11 5.89
C LEU A 971 -69.13 15.11 5.06
N GLN A 972 -69.17 13.83 5.45
CA GLN A 972 -70.10 12.86 4.85
C GLN A 972 -71.57 13.21 5.17
N LYS A 973 -71.85 13.57 6.41
CA LYS A 973 -73.19 14.03 6.84
C LYS A 973 -73.64 15.28 6.09
N LEU A 974 -72.74 16.25 5.88
CA LEU A 974 -72.99 17.43 5.07
C LEU A 974 -73.33 17.09 3.61
N LYS A 975 -72.68 16.07 3.03
CA LYS A 975 -72.95 15.60 1.66
C LYS A 975 -74.32 14.94 1.51
N LEU A 976 -74.82 14.25 2.56
CA LEU A 976 -76.08 13.49 2.54
C LEU A 976 -77.29 14.28 3.06
N GLU A 977 -77.12 14.96 4.19
CA GLU A 977 -78.19 15.57 4.99
C GLU A 977 -78.13 17.11 5.00
N LYS A 978 -77.11 17.71 4.38
CA LYS A 978 -76.84 19.17 4.37
C LYS A 978 -76.72 19.79 5.78
N THR A 979 -76.36 18.97 6.78
CA THR A 979 -76.12 19.41 8.17
C THR A 979 -74.81 18.83 8.71
N MET A 980 -74.29 19.46 9.77
CA MET A 980 -73.12 19.02 10.54
C MET A 980 -73.45 19.03 12.03
N ASP A 981 -73.00 18.05 12.80
CA ASP A 981 -73.17 18.06 14.25
C ASP A 981 -72.33 19.17 14.91
N LEU A 982 -71.18 19.54 14.33
CA LEU A 982 -70.33 20.66 14.77
C LEU A 982 -71.01 22.05 14.69
N TRP A 983 -72.13 22.19 13.96
CA TRP A 983 -72.87 23.45 13.90
C TRP A 983 -73.76 23.71 15.12
N LYS A 984 -74.00 22.71 15.97
CA LYS A 984 -74.83 22.86 17.19
C LYS A 984 -74.09 23.67 18.25
N GLN A 985 -74.82 24.48 19.03
CA GLN A 985 -74.20 25.36 20.04
C GLN A 985 -73.43 24.58 21.12
N GLU A 986 -73.94 23.42 21.52
CA GLU A 986 -73.33 22.47 22.46
C GLU A 986 -71.94 21.97 22.03
N ASN A 987 -71.66 21.94 20.72
CA ASN A 987 -70.39 21.46 20.15
C ASN A 987 -69.39 22.60 19.89
N PHE A 988 -69.60 23.81 20.45
CA PHE A 988 -68.71 24.95 20.21
C PHE A 988 -67.27 24.72 20.69
N GLU A 989 -67.10 24.04 21.82
CA GLU A 989 -65.78 23.69 22.36
C GLU A 989 -65.05 22.74 21.41
N LEU A 990 -65.72 21.69 20.94
CA LEU A 990 -65.18 20.75 19.95
C LEU A 990 -64.82 21.43 18.62
N LEU A 991 -65.68 22.33 18.13
CA LEU A 991 -65.41 23.16 16.96
C LEU A 991 -64.18 24.07 17.17
N SER A 992 -64.03 24.62 18.37
CA SER A 992 -62.87 25.46 18.74
C SER A 992 -61.58 24.65 18.79
N LYS A 993 -61.60 23.46 19.41
CA LYS A 993 -60.49 22.50 19.40
C LYS A 993 -60.06 22.16 17.97
N ILE A 994 -60.99 21.67 17.15
CA ILE A 994 -60.74 21.26 15.76
C ILE A 994 -60.17 22.42 14.92
N THR A 995 -60.73 23.64 15.04
CA THR A 995 -60.22 24.79 14.26
C THR A 995 -58.82 25.24 14.68
N THR A 996 -58.41 25.04 15.94
CA THR A 996 -57.02 25.29 16.37
C THR A 996 -56.01 24.26 15.87
N GLU A 997 -56.40 23.03 15.55
CA GLU A 997 -55.45 22.04 15.01
C GLU A 997 -54.91 22.44 13.62
N PHE A 998 -55.65 23.26 12.88
CA PHE A 998 -55.19 23.84 11.61
C PHE A 998 -54.33 25.11 11.79
N LEU A 999 -54.37 25.75 12.97
CA LEU A 999 -53.84 27.11 13.20
C LEU A 999 -53.23 27.30 14.59
N ASP A 1000 -51.91 27.55 14.61
CA ASP A 1000 -51.14 27.91 15.79
C ASP A 1000 -51.65 29.21 16.46
N LYS A 1001 -52.57 29.02 17.43
CA LYS A 1001 -53.22 30.09 18.20
C LYS A 1001 -52.20 30.94 18.97
N ASP A 1002 -51.20 30.32 19.60
CA ASP A 1002 -50.19 31.03 20.40
C ASP A 1002 -49.28 31.91 19.55
N LYS A 1003 -49.02 31.53 18.29
CA LYS A 1003 -48.29 32.35 17.34
C LYS A 1003 -49.12 33.51 16.81
N LEU A 1004 -50.41 33.31 16.56
CA LEU A 1004 -51.34 34.37 16.15
C LEU A 1004 -51.54 35.40 17.29
N ILE A 1005 -51.75 34.94 18.52
CA ILE A 1005 -51.83 35.79 19.71
C ILE A 1005 -50.53 36.57 19.94
N ARG A 1006 -49.36 35.94 19.71
CA ARG A 1006 -48.05 36.62 19.76
C ARG A 1006 -47.83 37.68 18.67
N PHE A 1007 -48.56 37.65 17.55
CA PHE A 1007 -48.54 38.77 16.59
C PHE A 1007 -49.34 39.99 17.09
N ALA A 1008 -50.39 39.77 17.90
CA ALA A 1008 -51.28 40.81 18.40
C ALA A 1008 -50.90 41.37 19.79
N SER A 1009 -50.03 40.69 20.55
CA SER A 1009 -49.65 41.03 21.94
C SER A 1009 -48.95 42.39 22.16
N LYS A 1010 -48.68 43.17 21.10
CA LYS A 1010 -48.14 44.54 21.14
C LYS A 1010 -49.18 45.58 20.74
N SER A 1011 -50.41 45.46 21.24
CA SER A 1011 -51.50 46.41 21.00
C SER A 1011 -51.94 47.11 22.28
N SER A 1012 -52.34 48.37 22.15
CA SER A 1012 -52.83 49.25 23.22
C SER A 1012 -54.28 49.01 23.60
N ASP A 1013 -55.06 48.42 22.69
CA ASP A 1013 -56.52 48.35 22.70
C ASP A 1013 -56.99 47.16 21.85
N PHE A 1014 -58.26 46.75 22.02
CA PHE A 1014 -58.83 45.60 21.34
C PHE A 1014 -58.95 45.79 19.82
N THR A 1015 -59.20 47.00 19.33
CA THR A 1015 -59.29 47.29 17.89
C THR A 1015 -57.96 47.04 17.19
N SER A 1016 -56.87 47.61 17.70
CA SER A 1016 -55.50 47.38 17.21
C SER A 1016 -55.02 45.94 17.44
N TRP A 1017 -55.55 45.25 18.47
CA TRP A 1017 -55.29 43.82 18.67
C TRP A 1017 -55.94 42.98 17.57
N ASN A 1018 -57.24 43.21 17.30
CA ASN A 1018 -58.00 42.52 16.25
C ASN A 1018 -57.38 42.72 14.86
N GLU A 1019 -57.03 43.95 14.48
CA GLU A 1019 -56.39 44.22 13.18
C GLU A 1019 -55.08 43.44 13.01
N LYS A 1020 -54.20 43.44 14.04
CA LYS A 1020 -52.93 42.70 13.99
C LYS A 1020 -53.14 41.18 13.98
N PHE A 1021 -54.14 40.68 14.71
CA PHE A 1021 -54.50 39.27 14.71
C PHE A 1021 -54.97 38.84 13.31
N LEU A 1022 -55.88 39.60 12.68
CA LEU A 1022 -56.41 39.32 11.35
C LEU A 1022 -55.34 39.46 10.25
N LEU A 1023 -54.46 40.45 10.33
CA LEU A 1023 -53.26 40.56 9.47
C LEU A 1023 -52.30 39.37 9.64
N GLY A 1024 -52.27 38.73 10.81
CA GLY A 1024 -51.60 37.46 11.05
C GLY A 1024 -52.33 36.30 10.39
N LEU A 1025 -53.63 36.18 10.64
CA LEU A 1025 -54.52 35.11 10.18
C LEU A 1025 -54.56 35.01 8.64
N ARG A 1026 -54.71 36.14 7.94
CA ARG A 1026 -54.72 36.25 6.46
C ARG A 1026 -53.43 35.78 5.78
N LYS A 1027 -52.33 35.54 6.53
CA LYS A 1027 -51.11 34.92 5.98
C LYS A 1027 -51.22 33.41 5.85
N TYR A 1028 -52.06 32.76 6.68
CA TYR A 1028 -52.18 31.30 6.77
C TYR A 1028 -53.46 30.75 6.13
N VAL A 1029 -54.57 31.50 6.17
CA VAL A 1029 -55.88 31.11 5.60
C VAL A 1029 -56.33 32.14 4.57
N ASP A 1030 -57.02 31.68 3.51
CA ASP A 1030 -57.72 32.56 2.56
C ASP A 1030 -59.23 32.54 2.84
N LEU A 1031 -59.71 33.51 3.63
CA LEU A 1031 -61.14 33.68 3.91
C LEU A 1031 -61.84 34.65 2.94
N ASN A 1032 -61.18 35.08 1.85
CA ASN A 1032 -61.66 36.14 0.95
C ASN A 1032 -61.94 37.48 1.68
N GLU A 1033 -61.26 37.74 2.79
CA GLU A 1033 -61.44 38.96 3.63
C GLU A 1033 -62.87 39.19 4.16
N ASN A 1034 -63.68 38.12 4.30
CA ASN A 1034 -64.99 38.21 4.93
C ASN A 1034 -64.84 38.39 6.46
N GLU A 1035 -65.26 39.55 6.96
CA GLU A 1035 -65.08 39.96 8.35
C GLU A 1035 -65.85 39.09 9.36
N GLU A 1036 -66.98 38.49 8.98
CA GLU A 1036 -67.73 37.60 9.87
C GLU A 1036 -67.00 36.27 10.07
N PHE A 1037 -66.59 35.61 8.98
CA PHE A 1037 -65.78 34.39 9.07
C PHE A 1037 -64.46 34.62 9.81
N GLU A 1038 -63.83 35.78 9.59
CA GLU A 1038 -62.60 36.17 10.29
C GLU A 1038 -62.80 36.38 11.79
N LYS A 1039 -63.88 37.08 12.21
CA LYS A 1039 -64.20 37.28 13.63
C LYS A 1039 -64.66 35.99 14.32
N SER A 1040 -65.44 35.13 13.65
CA SER A 1040 -65.88 33.84 14.20
C SER A 1040 -64.73 32.83 14.31
N LEU A 1041 -63.77 32.82 13.37
CA LEU A 1041 -62.53 32.04 13.51
C LEU A 1041 -61.67 32.57 14.65
N MET A 1042 -61.50 33.89 14.74
CA MET A 1042 -60.77 34.52 15.84
C MET A 1042 -61.37 34.17 17.21
N GLN A 1043 -62.70 34.15 17.35
CA GLN A 1043 -63.36 33.70 18.58
C GLN A 1043 -62.97 32.26 18.95
N CYS A 1044 -63.03 31.32 18.00
CA CYS A 1044 -62.67 29.91 18.24
C CYS A 1044 -61.23 29.76 18.75
N LEU A 1045 -60.28 30.47 18.13
CA LEU A 1045 -58.86 30.42 18.49
C LEU A 1045 -58.58 31.03 19.89
N ILE A 1046 -59.29 32.09 20.27
CA ILE A 1046 -59.14 32.74 21.59
C ILE A 1046 -59.86 31.93 22.68
N HIS A 1047 -61.06 31.38 22.40
CA HIS A 1047 -61.80 30.49 23.30
C HIS A 1047 -60.94 29.28 23.70
N GLN A 1048 -60.38 28.58 22.71
CA GLN A 1048 -59.50 27.45 22.98
C GLN A 1048 -58.14 27.86 23.60
N LYS A 1049 -57.74 29.14 23.58
CA LYS A 1049 -56.61 29.59 24.41
C LYS A 1049 -57.03 29.76 25.87
N ALA A 1050 -58.23 30.27 26.13
CA ALA A 1050 -58.80 30.41 27.47
C ALA A 1050 -59.18 29.06 28.11
N ALA A 1051 -59.43 28.02 27.32
CA ALA A 1051 -59.59 26.64 27.80
C ALA A 1051 -58.25 26.05 28.28
N ASP A 1052 -57.17 26.20 27.48
CA ASP A 1052 -55.83 25.71 27.81
C ASP A 1052 -55.14 26.51 28.94
N ASP A 1053 -55.40 27.80 29.05
CA ASP A 1053 -54.71 28.73 29.95
C ASP A 1053 -55.71 29.55 30.76
N GLU A 1054 -55.88 29.16 32.03
CA GLU A 1054 -56.84 29.78 32.94
C GLU A 1054 -56.58 31.28 33.17
N SER A 1055 -55.31 31.72 33.06
CA SER A 1055 -54.96 33.14 33.16
C SER A 1055 -55.46 33.97 31.96
N PHE A 1056 -55.85 33.32 30.86
CA PHE A 1056 -56.32 33.94 29.63
C PHE A 1056 -57.85 34.04 29.53
N LYS A 1057 -58.61 33.36 30.41
CA LYS A 1057 -60.09 33.44 30.47
C LYS A 1057 -60.58 34.89 30.62
N ASP A 1058 -59.94 35.64 31.51
CA ASP A 1058 -60.22 37.06 31.78
C ASP A 1058 -60.08 37.96 30.53
N PHE A 1059 -59.14 37.63 29.63
CA PHE A 1059 -58.96 38.33 28.36
C PHE A 1059 -60.07 37.96 27.37
N TYR A 1060 -60.42 36.68 27.27
CA TYR A 1060 -61.50 36.21 26.38
C TYR A 1060 -62.84 36.86 26.72
N PHE A 1061 -63.26 36.89 28.00
CA PHE A 1061 -64.54 37.50 28.38
C PHE A 1061 -64.60 39.00 28.01
N LYS A 1062 -63.57 39.78 28.36
CA LYS A 1062 -63.47 41.22 28.02
C LYS A 1062 -63.43 41.45 26.50
N TRP A 1063 -62.79 40.55 25.75
CA TRP A 1063 -62.78 40.59 24.28
C TRP A 1063 -64.16 40.31 23.69
N VAL A 1064 -64.90 39.30 24.19
CA VAL A 1064 -66.26 38.99 23.74
C VAL A 1064 -67.22 40.16 24.03
N GLU A 1065 -67.15 40.76 25.22
CA GLU A 1065 -67.94 41.97 25.54
C GLU A 1065 -67.64 43.13 24.59
N ASN A 1066 -66.36 43.39 24.30
CA ASN A 1066 -65.96 44.45 23.36
C ASN A 1066 -66.50 44.20 21.95
N VAL A 1067 -66.42 42.96 21.44
CA VAL A 1067 -66.95 42.59 20.11
C VAL A 1067 -68.47 42.66 20.03
N LYS A 1068 -69.19 42.44 21.14
CA LYS A 1068 -70.65 42.68 21.21
C LYS A 1068 -70.99 44.16 21.11
N ILE A 1069 -70.28 45.02 21.85
CA ILE A 1069 -70.49 46.48 21.84
C ILE A 1069 -70.27 47.05 20.43
N ASP A 1070 -69.26 46.57 19.70
CA ASP A 1070 -68.91 46.98 18.33
C ASP A 1070 -69.96 46.59 17.25
N ARG A 1071 -70.88 45.66 17.53
CA ARG A 1071 -71.84 45.11 16.55
C ARG A 1071 -73.31 45.43 16.79
N GLY A 1072 -73.66 46.02 17.94
CA GLY A 1072 -75.05 46.31 18.32
C GLY A 1072 -75.87 45.06 18.70
N GLU A 1073 -77.02 45.27 19.33
CA GLU A 1073 -77.81 44.23 20.04
C GLU A 1073 -78.41 43.11 19.15
N LEU A 1074 -78.19 43.13 17.83
CA LEU A 1074 -78.86 42.25 16.86
C LEU A 1074 -78.25 40.85 16.70
N ASN A 1075 -77.10 40.55 17.33
CA ASN A 1075 -76.31 39.34 17.04
C ASN A 1075 -75.93 38.46 18.25
N ASP A 1076 -76.72 38.55 19.33
CA ASP A 1076 -76.40 37.98 20.65
C ASP A 1076 -76.26 36.44 20.69
N ARG A 1077 -76.74 35.73 19.66
CA ARG A 1077 -76.63 34.26 19.53
C ARG A 1077 -75.26 33.76 19.08
N ILE A 1078 -74.47 34.57 18.36
CA ILE A 1078 -73.20 34.11 17.76
C ILE A 1078 -72.07 34.12 18.79
N PHE A 1079 -71.99 35.16 19.63
CA PHE A 1079 -70.91 35.43 20.58
C PHE A 1079 -71.32 35.18 22.05
N SER A 1080 -71.92 34.03 22.36
CA SER A 1080 -72.22 33.62 23.75
C SER A 1080 -70.95 33.26 24.53
N HIS A 1081 -70.94 33.43 25.85
CA HIS A 1081 -69.74 33.23 26.67
C HIS A 1081 -69.18 31.80 26.71
N GLY A 1082 -69.99 30.77 26.51
CA GLY A 1082 -69.55 29.43 26.07
C GLY A 1082 -68.76 28.55 27.07
N PHE A 1083 -68.37 29.11 28.21
CA PHE A 1083 -67.77 28.43 29.37
C PHE A 1083 -68.83 28.07 30.43
#